data_AF-A0A9W8GUK2-F1
#
_entry.id   AF-A0A9W8GUK2-F1
#
_cell.length_a   1.000
_cell.length_b   1.000
_cell.length_c   1.000
_cell.angle_alpha   90.00
_cell.angle_beta   90.00
_cell.angle_gamma   90.00
#
_symmetry.space_group_name_H-M   'P 1'
#
loop_
_entity.id
_entity.type
_entity.pdbx_description
1 polymer ?
#
loop_
_entity_poly.entity_id
_entity_poly.type
_entity_poly.pdbx_seq_one_letter_code
_entity_poly.pdbx_strand_id
1 'polypeptide(L)'
;YLTGLPLSSLKMEPALLQSDLQRISNELTMLLLNETAKPVRESGEFHSGLRIDRAFVKEPSAKSTKHVFNVVHETNKLSTASAGKLSENLTKVQESLARLETACGRFAATASDLDQRAKVVQRVLDKQDLITRIVELPRVMQMCVAGGYYEEAVELAEHVRITGDRLIRDISDGVQTLLGSRDDSHAMSAAARSQLVGFVSAIQKQVHAEFEAMVLALCRELGYARSATVAPAQRGSAGQRSSTDIRQNSELSLESKASPLADGGSSYEKSMKRLSQMSKIVAILRNVGIFSETELCLLYLRSRWQAWLLTAESLSGHASSFLDNADSLSTRIGSPSLGIAAPHSLSSHLRRGSDRGPSSSEVAAYLTNYIDSFFSWLAEVDLQYRALFSSKSAIHKPSGAGARPGLGGDPFADLALFSSQRFQSSVLPLLDLVTEASGISSLQVLVATHSRVLSRSGIDFAAPALAQSLRERGFASVVRGVEESTALACQKLADLARDYERLGGEQAWDQLATSTRPSLGLPDTFSVQPSAEPVEFLDCYRVSPVGLLQYPMWAQLLHSFRECLHALRILVLASDSANPASDSANEGLVLLSMVSVVLESELIRTATALASLCQRMFPDSDGSQSPPAAIASERAQQAARDSCVAF
;
A
#
# COMPACT_ATOMS: atom_id res chain seq x y z
N TYR A 1 -39.40 33.13 83.63
CA TYR A 1 -40.66 33.84 83.97
C TYR A 1 -41.30 33.39 85.30
N LEU A 2 -40.59 32.71 86.22
CA LEU A 2 -41.14 32.27 87.53
C LEU A 2 -40.23 32.63 88.73
N THR A 3 -39.43 33.69 88.65
CA THR A 3 -38.55 34.16 89.74
C THR A 3 -38.97 35.51 90.35
N GLY A 4 -40.17 36.00 90.01
CA GLY A 4 -40.63 37.35 90.37
C GLY A 4 -41.84 37.44 91.30
N LEU A 5 -42.17 36.38 92.05
CA LEU A 5 -43.25 36.47 93.05
C LEU A 5 -42.69 36.95 94.40
N PRO A 6 -43.25 38.02 95.00
CA PRO A 6 -42.76 38.56 96.26
C PRO A 6 -43.04 37.61 97.42
N LEU A 7 -42.01 37.33 98.24
CA LEU A 7 -42.05 36.48 99.44
C LEU A 7 -43.08 36.95 100.50
N SER A 8 -43.72 38.11 100.32
CA SER A 8 -44.84 38.59 101.13
C SER A 8 -46.11 37.73 100.96
N SER A 9 -46.29 37.06 99.81
CA SER A 9 -47.41 36.14 99.56
C SER A 9 -47.23 34.75 100.20
N LEU A 10 -46.10 34.48 100.86
CA LEU A 10 -45.88 33.27 101.66
C LEU A 10 -46.05 33.50 103.16
N LYS A 11 -46.16 34.77 103.61
CA LYS A 11 -46.35 35.13 105.03
C LYS A 11 -47.81 35.39 105.42
N MET A 12 -48.64 35.82 104.47
CA MET A 12 -50.08 35.58 104.51
C MET A 12 -50.26 34.29 103.69
N GLU A 13 -50.66 33.14 104.21
CA GLU A 13 -51.89 32.92 104.95
C GLU A 13 -51.91 31.49 105.54
N PRO A 14 -51.13 31.12 106.57
CA PRO A 14 -51.48 29.91 107.32
C PRO A 14 -52.87 30.07 107.95
N ALA A 15 -53.17 31.28 108.44
CA ALA A 15 -54.42 31.60 109.11
C ALA A 15 -55.63 31.69 108.14
N LEU A 16 -55.44 32.24 106.94
CA LEU A 16 -56.50 32.34 105.94
C LEU A 16 -56.67 31.02 105.17
N LEU A 17 -55.60 30.26 104.87
CA LEU A 17 -55.75 28.86 104.44
C LEU A 17 -56.41 28.00 105.52
N GLN A 18 -56.12 28.24 106.80
CA GLN A 18 -56.79 27.53 107.89
C GLN A 18 -58.24 27.96 108.05
N SER A 19 -58.56 29.25 107.90
CA SER A 19 -59.96 29.71 107.93
C SER A 19 -60.74 29.22 106.73
N ASP A 20 -60.12 29.19 105.55
CA ASP A 20 -60.74 28.71 104.32
C ASP A 20 -60.84 27.19 104.32
N LEU A 21 -59.84 26.44 104.78
CA LEU A 21 -59.95 25.00 105.00
C LEU A 21 -61.05 24.67 106.01
N GLN A 22 -61.18 25.47 107.07
CA GLN A 22 -62.18 25.25 108.10
C GLN A 22 -63.58 25.65 107.60
N ARG A 23 -63.69 26.72 106.81
CA ARG A 23 -64.92 27.11 106.11
C ARG A 23 -65.32 26.06 105.08
N ILE A 24 -64.40 25.62 104.23
CA ILE A 24 -64.61 24.56 103.23
C ILE A 24 -64.95 23.25 103.92
N SER A 25 -64.28 22.89 105.01
CA SER A 25 -64.61 21.71 105.82
C SER A 25 -66.03 21.82 106.36
N ASN A 26 -66.44 22.98 106.87
CA ASN A 26 -67.80 23.20 107.38
C ASN A 26 -68.84 23.17 106.25
N GLU A 27 -68.55 23.78 105.10
CA GLU A 27 -69.42 23.78 103.91
C GLU A 27 -69.54 22.37 103.31
N LEU A 28 -68.46 21.59 103.24
CA LEU A 28 -68.48 20.18 102.84
C LEU A 28 -69.25 19.31 103.83
N THR A 29 -69.07 19.56 105.13
CA THR A 29 -69.83 18.85 106.17
C THR A 29 -71.33 19.16 106.03
N MET A 30 -71.68 20.42 105.76
CA MET A 30 -73.05 20.84 105.49
C MET A 30 -73.61 20.24 104.20
N LEU A 31 -72.86 20.25 103.09
CA LEU A 31 -73.30 19.67 101.81
C LEU A 31 -73.50 18.16 101.90
N LEU A 32 -72.56 17.44 102.54
CA LEU A 32 -72.65 16.00 102.73
C LEU A 32 -73.79 15.61 103.69
N LEU A 33 -74.09 16.41 104.71
CA LEU A 33 -75.25 16.20 105.57
C LEU A 33 -76.56 16.52 104.85
N ASN A 34 -76.59 17.55 103.99
CA ASN A 34 -77.80 18.00 103.31
C ASN A 34 -78.17 17.11 102.08
N GLU A 35 -77.19 16.52 101.39
CA GLU A 35 -77.47 15.57 100.31
C GLU A 35 -78.05 14.24 100.82
N THR A 36 -77.77 13.82 102.05
CA THR A 36 -78.38 12.61 102.64
C THR A 36 -79.88 12.78 102.98
N ALA A 37 -80.42 14.00 102.91
CA ALA A 37 -81.79 14.32 103.29
C ALA A 37 -82.75 14.52 102.10
N LYS A 38 -82.27 14.48 100.84
CA LYS A 38 -83.16 14.56 99.67
C LYS A 38 -83.58 13.16 99.20
N PRO A 39 -84.85 12.75 99.35
CA PRO A 39 -85.35 11.59 98.63
C PRO A 39 -85.36 11.93 97.13
N VAL A 40 -84.47 11.26 96.40
CA VAL A 40 -84.44 11.25 94.94
C VAL A 40 -85.80 10.74 94.46
N ARG A 41 -86.61 11.63 93.89
CA ARG A 41 -87.76 11.23 93.07
C ARG A 41 -87.18 10.59 91.81
N GLU A 42 -87.37 9.29 91.71
CA GLU A 42 -87.09 8.50 90.52
C GLU A 42 -87.96 9.02 89.37
N SER A 43 -87.30 9.48 88.31
CA SER A 43 -87.92 9.59 86.99
C SER A 43 -86.87 9.25 85.93
N GLY A 44 -87.10 8.14 85.22
CA GLY A 44 -86.67 7.97 83.83
C GLY A 44 -85.34 7.25 83.61
N GLU A 45 -85.44 5.93 83.39
CA GLU A 45 -84.71 5.14 82.39
C GLU A 45 -83.17 5.20 82.37
N PHE A 46 -82.58 4.21 83.06
CA PHE A 46 -81.24 3.71 82.80
C PHE A 46 -81.29 2.50 81.84
N HIS A 47 -80.35 2.46 80.90
CA HIS A 47 -79.76 1.20 80.47
C HIS A 47 -78.27 1.17 80.77
N SER A 48 -77.91 0.15 81.57
CA SER A 48 -76.60 -0.52 81.73
C SER A 48 -75.42 0.33 82.23
N GLY A 49 -74.68 -0.03 83.27
CA GLY A 49 -74.68 -1.25 84.08
C GLY A 49 -73.44 -1.21 84.96
N LEU A 50 -73.65 -1.10 86.28
CA LEU A 50 -72.67 -1.44 87.32
C LEU A 50 -73.50 -1.72 88.57
N ARG A 51 -73.81 -3.01 88.77
CA ARG A 51 -74.47 -3.53 89.97
C ARG A 51 -73.56 -3.25 91.18
N ILE A 52 -74.02 -2.40 92.08
CA ILE A 52 -73.54 -2.37 93.46
C ILE A 52 -74.69 -2.91 94.31
N ASP A 53 -74.45 -4.04 94.96
CA ASP A 53 -75.41 -4.71 95.83
C ASP A 53 -75.84 -3.78 96.97
N ARG A 54 -77.15 -3.49 97.02
CA ARG A 54 -77.78 -2.58 97.97
C ARG A 54 -78.45 -3.41 99.07
N ALA A 55 -77.65 -3.91 100.00
CA ALA A 55 -78.13 -4.48 101.26
C ALA A 55 -77.33 -3.87 102.41
N PHE A 56 -78.02 -3.43 103.46
CA PHE A 56 -77.58 -2.61 104.60
C PHE A 56 -77.52 -1.10 104.38
N VAL A 57 -78.56 -0.37 104.81
CA VAL A 57 -78.46 0.69 105.84
C VAL A 57 -79.84 0.86 106.50
N LYS A 58 -79.94 0.46 107.77
CA LYS A 58 -80.92 0.97 108.74
C LYS A 58 -80.09 1.70 109.81
N GLU A 59 -80.51 2.91 110.15
CA GLU A 59 -79.93 3.89 111.09
C GLU A 59 -78.78 4.81 110.61
N PRO A 60 -78.95 6.15 110.74
CA PRO A 60 -77.90 7.13 110.45
C PRO A 60 -77.04 7.34 111.70
N SER A 61 -75.90 6.67 111.78
CA SER A 61 -74.83 7.05 112.71
C SER A 61 -73.67 7.69 111.94
N ALA A 62 -72.90 8.54 112.60
CA ALA A 62 -71.77 9.35 112.08
C ALA A 62 -70.62 8.58 111.38
N LYS A 63 -70.81 7.30 111.05
CA LYS A 63 -69.91 6.46 110.25
C LYS A 63 -70.12 6.60 108.73
N SER A 64 -71.22 7.21 108.27
CA SER A 64 -71.56 7.37 106.85
C SER A 64 -70.61 8.32 106.09
N THR A 65 -70.22 9.44 106.72
CA THR A 65 -69.28 10.42 106.13
C THR A 65 -67.88 9.82 105.91
N LYS A 66 -67.43 8.93 106.81
CA LYS A 66 -66.16 8.21 106.66
C LYS A 66 -66.19 7.23 105.49
N HIS A 67 -67.35 6.63 105.21
CA HIS A 67 -67.52 5.74 104.06
C HIS A 67 -67.50 6.51 102.73
N VAL A 68 -68.14 7.68 102.65
CA VAL A 68 -68.09 8.54 101.46
C VAL A 68 -66.65 9.03 101.22
N PHE A 69 -65.95 9.48 102.26
CA PHE A 69 -64.53 9.85 102.16
C PHE A 69 -63.65 8.68 101.73
N ASN A 70 -63.87 7.47 102.25
CA ASN A 70 -63.11 6.29 101.82
C ASN A 70 -63.40 5.90 100.36
N VAL A 71 -64.65 6.03 99.90
CA VAL A 71 -65.01 5.77 98.50
C VAL A 71 -64.41 6.83 97.59
N VAL A 72 -64.48 8.11 97.95
CA VAL A 72 -63.84 9.21 97.21
C VAL A 72 -62.32 9.03 97.21
N HIS A 73 -61.72 8.65 98.33
CA HIS A 73 -60.28 8.41 98.41
C HIS A 73 -59.84 7.20 97.58
N GLU A 74 -60.55 6.07 97.65
CA GLU A 74 -60.23 4.89 96.84
C GLU A 74 -60.53 5.10 95.34
N THR A 75 -61.59 5.83 94.98
CA THR A 75 -61.84 6.22 93.58
C THR A 75 -60.80 7.20 93.06
N ASN A 76 -60.35 8.15 93.88
CA ASN A 76 -59.28 9.08 93.50
C ASN A 76 -57.92 8.37 93.42
N LYS A 77 -57.66 7.38 94.29
CA LYS A 77 -56.48 6.51 94.24
C LYS A 77 -56.50 5.59 93.01
N LEU A 78 -57.64 5.00 92.68
CA LEU A 78 -57.83 4.22 91.46
C LEU A 78 -57.74 5.10 90.21
N SER A 79 -58.26 6.33 90.26
CA SER A 79 -58.19 7.31 89.18
C SER A 79 -56.77 7.84 88.96
N THR A 80 -56.02 8.13 90.02
CA THR A 80 -54.61 8.52 89.92
C THR A 80 -53.73 7.35 89.48
N ALA A 81 -54.02 6.11 89.92
CA ALA A 81 -53.34 4.92 89.42
C ALA A 81 -53.67 4.61 87.95
N SER A 82 -54.92 4.80 87.51
CA SER A 82 -55.31 4.61 86.11
C SER A 82 -54.78 5.74 85.22
N ALA A 83 -54.76 6.99 85.70
CA ALA A 83 -54.11 8.11 85.03
C ALA A 83 -52.59 7.90 84.93
N GLY A 84 -51.96 7.36 85.98
CA GLY A 84 -50.55 6.96 85.97
C GLY A 84 -50.26 5.91 84.89
N LYS A 85 -51.03 4.82 84.86
CA LYS A 85 -50.94 3.79 83.81
C LYS A 85 -51.22 4.35 82.41
N LEU A 86 -52.17 5.27 82.28
CA LEU A 86 -52.47 5.93 81.01
C LEU A 86 -51.30 6.80 80.55
N SER A 87 -50.67 7.54 81.46
CA SER A 87 -49.48 8.34 81.16
C SER A 87 -48.30 7.47 80.73
N GLU A 88 -48.06 6.34 81.39
CA GLU A 88 -47.02 5.39 81.03
C GLU A 88 -47.30 4.79 79.65
N ASN A 89 -48.55 4.42 79.36
CA ASN A 89 -48.94 3.93 78.05
C ASN A 89 -48.79 5.01 76.96
N LEU A 90 -49.13 6.27 77.24
CA LEU A 90 -48.91 7.38 76.30
C LEU A 90 -47.43 7.61 76.02
N THR A 91 -46.55 7.54 77.03
CA THR A 91 -45.10 7.63 76.82
C THR A 91 -44.57 6.49 75.96
N LYS A 92 -45.04 5.25 76.19
CA LYS A 92 -44.70 4.09 75.35
C LYS A 92 -45.18 4.27 73.91
N VAL A 93 -46.40 4.79 73.72
CA VAL A 93 -46.94 5.11 72.39
C VAL A 93 -46.09 6.19 71.72
N GLN A 94 -45.70 7.25 72.43
CA GLN A 94 -44.88 8.33 71.89
C GLN A 94 -43.47 7.87 71.49
N GLU A 95 -42.82 7.04 72.32
CA GLU A 95 -41.56 6.40 71.95
C GLU A 95 -41.72 5.48 70.73
N SER A 96 -42.79 4.70 70.68
CA SER A 96 -43.07 3.82 69.53
C SER A 96 -43.33 4.62 68.25
N LEU A 97 -43.98 5.79 68.35
CA LEU A 97 -44.25 6.68 67.24
C LEU A 97 -42.95 7.32 66.73
N ALA A 98 -42.06 7.78 67.61
CA ALA A 98 -40.75 8.29 67.21
C ALA A 98 -39.87 7.20 66.57
N ARG A 99 -39.92 5.96 67.09
CA ARG A 99 -39.27 4.80 66.45
C ARG A 99 -39.86 4.49 65.08
N LEU A 100 -41.18 4.60 64.92
CA LEU A 100 -41.85 4.41 63.64
C LEU A 100 -41.48 5.52 62.65
N GLU A 101 -41.46 6.78 63.08
CA GLU A 101 -41.08 7.93 62.25
C GLU A 101 -39.63 7.80 61.76
N THR A 102 -38.69 7.46 62.65
CA THR A 102 -37.30 7.19 62.25
C THR A 102 -37.15 5.96 61.36
N ALA A 103 -38.00 4.93 61.52
CA ALA A 103 -38.03 3.78 60.62
C ALA A 103 -38.62 4.15 59.24
N CYS A 104 -39.69 4.93 59.19
CA CYS A 104 -40.28 5.45 57.95
C CYS A 104 -39.31 6.39 57.22
N GLY A 105 -38.59 7.25 57.93
CA GLY A 105 -37.55 8.10 57.36
C GLY A 105 -36.40 7.28 56.75
N ARG A 106 -35.95 6.24 57.46
CA ARG A 106 -34.96 5.28 56.91
C ARG A 106 -35.51 4.54 55.70
N PHE A 107 -36.73 4.03 55.76
CA PHE A 107 -37.38 3.34 54.65
C PHE A 107 -37.52 4.24 53.42
N ALA A 108 -37.97 5.48 53.60
CA ALA A 108 -38.09 6.45 52.50
C ALA A 108 -36.72 6.76 51.87
N ALA A 109 -35.67 6.90 52.68
CA ALA A 109 -34.31 7.08 52.18
C ALA A 109 -33.82 5.85 51.39
N THR A 110 -34.03 4.64 51.91
CA THR A 110 -33.66 3.39 51.23
C THR A 110 -34.48 3.17 49.95
N ALA A 111 -35.77 3.47 49.96
CA ALA A 111 -36.65 3.36 48.80
C ALA A 111 -36.25 4.35 47.70
N SER A 112 -35.89 5.59 48.07
CA SER A 112 -35.36 6.57 47.11
C SER A 112 -34.01 6.16 46.52
N ASP A 113 -33.11 5.57 47.30
CA ASP A 113 -31.83 5.02 46.80
C ASP A 113 -32.09 3.83 45.85
N LEU A 114 -33.01 2.94 46.22
CA LEU A 114 -33.38 1.80 45.38
C LEU A 114 -34.02 2.24 44.05
N ASP A 115 -34.88 3.25 44.04
CA ASP A 115 -35.47 3.83 42.83
C ASP A 115 -34.40 4.48 41.93
N GLN A 116 -33.44 5.19 42.51
CA GLN A 116 -32.30 5.74 41.76
C GLN A 116 -31.45 4.62 41.13
N ARG A 117 -31.14 3.56 41.88
CA ARG A 117 -30.42 2.38 41.35
C ARG A 117 -31.21 1.68 40.25
N ALA A 118 -32.52 1.52 40.41
CA ALA A 118 -33.39 0.93 39.40
C ALA A 118 -33.38 1.74 38.11
N LYS A 119 -33.38 3.08 38.18
CA LYS A 119 -33.26 3.97 37.00
C LYS A 119 -31.91 3.83 36.29
N VAL A 120 -30.81 3.69 37.03
CA VAL A 120 -29.49 3.41 36.44
C VAL A 120 -29.51 2.07 35.71
N VAL A 121 -30.00 1.02 36.38
CA VAL A 121 -30.07 -0.34 35.80
C VAL A 121 -30.95 -0.34 34.56
N GLN A 122 -32.10 0.33 34.60
CA GLN A 122 -32.99 0.43 33.44
C GLN A 122 -32.30 1.11 32.26
N ARG A 123 -31.57 2.22 32.47
CA ARG A 123 -30.80 2.86 31.37
C ARG A 123 -29.70 1.96 30.81
N VAL A 124 -29.03 1.15 31.65
CA VAL A 124 -28.02 0.18 31.19
C VAL A 124 -28.69 -0.92 30.36
N LEU A 125 -29.85 -1.42 30.81
CA LEU A 125 -30.66 -2.40 30.07
C LEU A 125 -31.16 -1.82 28.73
N ASP A 126 -31.59 -0.57 28.70
CA ASP A 126 -32.00 0.13 27.47
C ASP A 126 -30.85 0.25 26.44
N LYS A 127 -29.59 0.10 26.90
CA LYS A 127 -28.38 0.10 26.06
C LYS A 127 -27.75 -1.29 25.92
N GLN A 128 -28.36 -2.33 26.46
CA GLN A 128 -27.82 -3.70 26.44
C GLN A 128 -27.55 -4.19 25.01
N ASP A 129 -28.45 -3.88 24.07
CA ASP A 129 -28.27 -4.25 22.66
C ASP A 129 -27.03 -3.61 22.05
N LEU A 130 -26.75 -2.35 22.40
CA LEU A 130 -25.58 -1.64 21.92
C LEU A 130 -24.29 -2.20 22.55
N ILE A 131 -24.32 -2.50 23.85
CA ILE A 131 -23.20 -3.13 24.55
C ILE A 131 -22.90 -4.51 23.94
N THR A 132 -23.94 -5.30 23.67
CA THR A 132 -23.82 -6.64 23.08
C THR A 132 -23.20 -6.56 21.69
N ARG A 133 -23.69 -5.64 20.84
CA ARG A 133 -23.08 -5.38 19.53
C ARG A 133 -21.60 -5.00 19.66
N ILE A 134 -21.24 -4.13 20.60
CA ILE A 134 -19.84 -3.71 20.80
C ILE A 134 -18.95 -4.89 21.22
N VAL A 135 -19.46 -5.80 22.05
CA VAL A 135 -18.73 -7.01 22.47
C VAL A 135 -18.49 -7.98 21.32
N GLU A 136 -19.36 -8.00 20.31
CA GLU A 136 -19.21 -8.85 19.12
C GLU A 136 -18.24 -8.28 18.07
N LEU A 137 -18.03 -6.95 18.07
CA LEU A 137 -17.19 -6.25 17.07
C LEU A 137 -15.75 -6.76 16.95
N PRO A 138 -15.00 -7.10 18.03
CA PRO A 138 -13.67 -7.69 17.90
C PRO A 138 -13.67 -8.99 17.09
N ARG A 139 -14.68 -9.85 17.28
CA ARG A 139 -14.80 -11.10 16.53
C ARG A 139 -15.12 -10.84 15.06
N VAL A 140 -16.00 -9.88 14.78
CA VAL A 140 -16.32 -9.47 13.40
C VAL A 140 -15.08 -8.88 12.74
N MET A 141 -14.30 -8.05 13.44
CA MET A 141 -13.02 -7.51 12.96
C MET A 141 -12.05 -8.63 12.59
N GLN A 142 -11.86 -9.61 13.47
CA GLN A 142 -11.01 -10.78 13.17
C GLN A 142 -11.49 -11.54 11.92
N MET A 143 -12.80 -11.69 11.74
CA MET A 143 -13.37 -12.32 10.55
C MET A 143 -13.15 -11.50 9.27
N CYS A 144 -13.31 -10.17 9.32
CA CYS A 144 -13.04 -9.28 8.19
C CYS A 144 -11.55 -9.34 7.79
N VAL A 145 -10.65 -9.27 8.78
CA VAL A 145 -9.20 -9.36 8.56
C VAL A 145 -8.82 -10.72 8.00
N ALA A 146 -9.33 -11.82 8.55
CA ALA A 146 -9.07 -13.17 8.05
C ALA A 146 -9.65 -13.43 6.66
N GLY A 147 -10.76 -12.76 6.30
CA GLY A 147 -11.39 -12.84 4.99
C GLY A 147 -10.76 -11.94 3.92
N GLY A 148 -9.85 -11.03 4.29
CA GLY A 148 -9.28 -10.02 3.39
C GLY A 148 -10.24 -8.87 3.05
N TYR A 149 -11.32 -8.71 3.83
CA TYR A 149 -12.31 -7.64 3.74
C TYR A 149 -11.80 -6.39 4.48
N TYR A 150 -10.71 -5.83 3.96
CA TYR A 150 -9.97 -4.76 4.64
C TYR A 150 -10.69 -3.41 4.61
N GLU A 151 -11.54 -3.16 3.61
CA GLU A 151 -12.32 -1.92 3.52
C GLU A 151 -13.38 -1.89 4.63
N GLU A 152 -14.11 -2.99 4.78
CA GLU A 152 -15.09 -3.21 5.84
C GLU A 152 -14.43 -3.17 7.22
N ALA A 153 -13.22 -3.73 7.35
CA ALA A 153 -12.45 -3.66 8.60
C ALA A 153 -12.10 -2.22 9.00
N VAL A 154 -11.73 -1.35 8.04
CA VAL A 154 -11.46 0.07 8.31
C VAL A 154 -12.74 0.79 8.75
N GLU A 155 -13.84 0.59 8.04
CA GLU A 155 -15.14 1.17 8.41
C GLU A 155 -15.59 0.70 9.81
N LEU A 156 -15.35 -0.58 10.11
CA LEU A 156 -15.68 -1.18 11.40
C LEU A 156 -14.85 -0.56 12.53
N ALA A 157 -13.55 -0.35 12.31
CA ALA A 157 -12.67 0.28 13.30
C ALA A 157 -13.15 1.69 13.64
N GLU A 158 -13.49 2.48 12.62
CA GLU A 158 -13.99 3.84 12.82
C GLU A 158 -15.38 3.84 13.49
N HIS A 159 -16.26 2.93 13.08
CA HIS A 159 -17.57 2.76 13.72
C HIS A 159 -17.44 2.37 15.21
N VAL A 160 -16.54 1.45 15.56
CA VAL A 160 -16.25 1.06 16.96
C VAL A 160 -15.73 2.25 17.75
N ARG A 161 -14.85 3.05 17.16
CA ARG A 161 -14.29 4.25 17.80
C ARG A 161 -15.40 5.26 18.11
N ILE A 162 -16.16 5.68 17.10
CA ILE A 162 -17.25 6.67 17.25
C ILE A 162 -18.33 6.16 18.22
N THR A 163 -18.75 4.90 18.06
CA THR A 163 -19.83 4.32 18.86
C THR A 163 -19.39 4.09 20.30
N GLY A 164 -18.15 3.63 20.53
CA GLY A 164 -17.58 3.44 21.86
C GLY A 164 -17.44 4.77 22.61
N ASP A 165 -16.95 5.82 21.96
CA ASP A 165 -16.82 7.15 22.56
C ASP A 165 -18.18 7.76 22.91
N ARG A 166 -19.18 7.56 22.05
CA ARG A 166 -20.57 7.96 22.32
C ARG A 166 -21.16 7.20 23.50
N LEU A 167 -20.96 5.88 23.57
CA LEU A 167 -21.44 5.06 24.68
C LEU A 167 -20.80 5.49 26.01
N ILE A 168 -19.48 5.69 26.03
CA ILE A 168 -18.76 6.18 27.22
C ILE A 168 -19.34 7.53 27.68
N ARG A 169 -19.60 8.45 26.74
CA ARG A 169 -20.20 9.75 27.05
C ARG A 169 -21.62 9.62 27.60
N ASP A 170 -22.49 8.86 26.92
CA ASP A 170 -23.89 8.68 27.31
C ASP A 170 -24.02 8.05 28.71
N ILE A 171 -23.17 7.06 29.04
CA ILE A 171 -23.14 6.49 30.40
C ILE A 171 -22.58 7.49 31.41
N SER A 172 -21.49 8.19 31.06
CA SER A 172 -20.90 9.19 31.95
C SER A 172 -21.90 10.27 32.31
N ASP A 173 -22.59 10.83 31.32
CA ASP A 173 -23.64 11.85 31.49
C ASP A 173 -24.86 11.29 32.23
N GLY A 174 -25.22 10.04 31.93
CA GLY A 174 -26.31 9.34 32.61
C GLY A 174 -26.05 9.15 34.11
N VAL A 175 -24.81 8.80 34.48
CA VAL A 175 -24.38 8.66 35.87
C VAL A 175 -24.27 10.04 36.55
N GLN A 176 -23.75 11.05 35.83
CA GLN A 176 -23.61 12.42 36.34
C GLN A 176 -24.97 13.05 36.67
N THR A 177 -25.98 12.85 35.80
CA THR A 177 -27.34 13.40 35.98
C THR A 177 -28.10 12.76 37.14
N LEU A 178 -27.84 11.48 37.44
CA LEU A 178 -28.52 10.76 38.52
C LEU A 178 -27.90 11.02 39.90
N LEU A 179 -26.63 11.43 39.95
CA LEU A 179 -25.88 11.68 41.19
C LEU A 179 -25.89 13.13 41.66
N GLY A 180 -26.72 14.00 41.09
CA GLY A 180 -26.87 15.37 41.57
C GLY A 180 -27.27 15.42 43.05
N SER A 181 -26.30 15.72 43.93
CA SER A 181 -26.41 16.27 45.30
C SER A 181 -26.13 15.42 46.56
N ARG A 182 -25.57 14.19 46.49
CA ARG A 182 -25.36 13.41 47.73
C ARG A 182 -24.01 12.67 47.84
N ASP A 183 -23.13 13.20 48.69
CA ASP A 183 -21.70 12.84 48.82
C ASP A 183 -21.41 11.35 49.14
N ASP A 184 -22.32 10.62 49.78
CA ASP A 184 -22.02 9.27 50.30
C ASP A 184 -22.33 8.11 49.31
N SER A 185 -23.17 8.31 48.29
CA SER A 185 -23.47 7.28 47.27
C SER A 185 -22.49 7.27 46.09
N HIS A 186 -21.52 8.19 46.10
CA HIS A 186 -20.54 8.35 45.02
C HIS A 186 -19.59 7.15 44.88
N ALA A 187 -19.22 6.46 45.95
CA ALA A 187 -18.18 5.44 45.90
C ALA A 187 -18.58 4.21 45.05
N MET A 188 -19.78 3.64 45.25
CA MET A 188 -20.24 2.49 44.46
C MET A 188 -20.54 2.87 43.01
N SER A 189 -21.13 4.04 42.78
CA SER A 189 -21.47 4.48 41.43
C SER A 189 -20.21 4.86 40.63
N ALA A 190 -19.21 5.47 41.27
CA ALA A 190 -17.91 5.72 40.66
C ALA A 190 -17.19 4.40 40.32
N ALA A 191 -17.26 3.39 41.18
CA ALA A 191 -16.69 2.07 40.90
C ALA A 191 -17.36 1.41 39.68
N ALA A 192 -18.69 1.41 39.61
CA ALA A 192 -19.43 0.84 38.47
C ALA A 192 -19.17 1.61 37.16
N ARG A 193 -19.14 2.94 37.21
CA ARG A 193 -18.76 3.79 36.07
C ARG A 193 -17.34 3.47 35.60
N SER A 194 -16.38 3.39 36.53
CA SER A 194 -14.99 3.06 36.21
C SER A 194 -14.85 1.68 35.60
N GLN A 195 -15.61 0.69 36.08
CA GLN A 195 -15.61 -0.67 35.52
C GLN A 195 -16.17 -0.70 34.10
N LEU A 196 -17.29 -0.03 33.84
CA LEU A 196 -17.90 -0.03 32.51
C LEU A 196 -17.08 0.76 31.50
N VAL A 197 -16.55 1.94 31.89
CA VAL A 197 -15.62 2.70 31.04
C VAL A 197 -14.34 1.89 30.78
N GLY A 198 -13.82 1.21 31.80
CA GLY A 198 -12.69 0.29 31.65
C GLY A 198 -12.97 -0.86 30.69
N PHE A 199 -14.17 -1.43 30.74
CA PHE A 199 -14.62 -2.50 29.84
C PHE A 199 -14.75 -2.03 28.38
N VAL A 200 -15.44 -0.91 28.13
CA VAL A 200 -15.56 -0.36 26.76
C VAL A 200 -14.20 0.04 26.22
N SER A 201 -13.34 0.64 27.05
CA SER A 201 -11.97 0.97 26.67
C SER A 201 -11.14 -0.29 26.37
N ALA A 202 -11.32 -1.38 27.11
CA ALA A 202 -10.65 -2.65 26.82
C ALA A 202 -11.10 -3.24 25.48
N ILE A 203 -12.38 -3.16 25.14
CA ILE A 203 -12.89 -3.59 23.83
C ILE A 203 -12.34 -2.71 22.71
N GLN A 204 -12.38 -1.38 22.86
CA GLN A 204 -11.79 -0.45 21.90
C GLN A 204 -10.30 -0.76 21.68
N LYS A 205 -9.54 -1.02 22.75
CA LYS A 205 -8.13 -1.43 22.66
C LYS A 205 -7.96 -2.76 21.94
N GLN A 206 -8.83 -3.75 22.19
CA GLN A 206 -8.76 -5.03 21.49
C GLN A 206 -9.04 -4.86 19.99
N VAL A 207 -10.09 -4.13 19.60
CA VAL A 207 -10.37 -3.84 18.19
C VAL A 207 -9.20 -3.08 17.55
N HIS A 208 -8.62 -2.12 18.26
CA HIS A 208 -7.47 -1.38 17.77
C HIS A 208 -6.23 -2.27 17.60
N ALA A 209 -5.99 -3.22 18.51
CA ALA A 209 -4.88 -4.17 18.39
C ALA A 209 -5.06 -5.11 17.18
N GLU A 210 -6.28 -5.60 16.93
CA GLU A 210 -6.58 -6.39 15.71
C GLU A 210 -6.42 -5.55 14.43
N PHE A 211 -6.82 -4.28 14.50
CA PHE A 211 -6.65 -3.34 13.41
C PHE A 211 -5.17 -3.02 13.14
N GLU A 212 -4.36 -2.82 14.17
CA GLU A 212 -2.90 -2.67 14.04
C GLU A 212 -2.27 -3.93 13.45
N ALA A 213 -2.70 -5.11 13.90
CA ALA A 213 -2.24 -6.39 13.34
C ALA A 213 -2.58 -6.51 11.85
N MET A 214 -3.78 -6.07 11.44
CA MET A 214 -4.17 -5.97 10.03
C MET A 214 -3.30 -4.98 9.26
N VAL A 215 -3.07 -3.77 9.77
CA VAL A 215 -2.21 -2.77 9.11
C VAL A 215 -0.78 -3.31 8.94
N LEU A 216 -0.25 -4.01 9.95
CA LEU A 216 1.04 -4.67 9.86
C LEU A 216 1.02 -5.81 8.82
N ALA A 217 -0.06 -6.59 8.74
CA ALA A 217 -0.22 -7.62 7.72
C ALA A 217 -0.24 -7.00 6.31
N LEU A 218 -0.97 -5.90 6.11
CA LEU A 218 -1.01 -5.16 4.84
C LEU A 218 0.36 -4.57 4.46
N CYS A 219 1.08 -3.98 5.43
CA CYS A 219 2.43 -3.48 5.21
C CYS A 219 3.39 -4.63 4.85
N ARG A 220 3.21 -5.80 5.47
CA ARG A 220 3.94 -7.01 5.11
C ARG A 220 3.57 -7.46 3.69
N GLU A 221 2.29 -7.52 3.32
CA GLU A 221 1.89 -7.88 1.95
C GLU A 221 2.48 -6.92 0.90
N LEU A 222 2.53 -5.62 1.19
CA LEU A 222 3.23 -4.64 0.36
C LEU A 222 4.75 -4.89 0.31
N GLY A 223 5.38 -5.23 1.44
CA GLY A 223 6.83 -5.46 1.53
C GLY A 223 7.34 -6.84 1.10
N TYR A 224 6.49 -7.88 1.12
CA TYR A 224 6.85 -9.30 0.92
C TYR A 224 6.51 -9.84 -0.47
N ALA A 225 6.32 -8.98 -1.49
CA ALA A 225 6.15 -9.43 -2.88
C ALA A 225 7.21 -10.47 -3.33
N ARG A 226 8.38 -10.51 -2.66
CA ARG A 226 9.49 -11.44 -2.90
C ARG A 226 9.32 -12.89 -2.43
N SER A 227 8.47 -13.21 -1.45
CA SER A 227 8.59 -14.52 -0.75
C SER A 227 7.57 -15.59 -1.16
N ALA A 228 6.46 -15.23 -1.81
CA ALA A 228 5.37 -16.20 -2.07
C ALA A 228 5.48 -16.97 -3.40
N THR A 229 6.42 -16.64 -4.29
CA THR A 229 6.52 -17.23 -5.64
C THR A 229 7.65 -18.24 -5.83
N VAL A 230 8.56 -18.37 -4.86
CA VAL A 230 9.67 -19.34 -4.93
C VAL A 230 9.55 -20.33 -3.77
N ALA A 231 8.44 -21.09 -3.74
CA ALA A 231 8.51 -22.40 -3.12
C ALA A 231 9.30 -23.29 -4.08
N PRO A 232 10.49 -23.79 -3.73
CA PRO A 232 11.23 -24.68 -4.61
C PRO A 232 10.33 -25.88 -4.89
N ALA A 233 10.03 -26.13 -6.16
CA ALA A 233 9.38 -27.36 -6.58
C ALA A 233 10.23 -28.52 -6.06
N GLN A 234 9.82 -29.12 -4.95
CA GLN A 234 10.37 -30.39 -4.50
C GLN A 234 10.11 -31.37 -5.64
N ARG A 235 11.15 -31.64 -6.43
CA ARG A 235 11.20 -32.78 -7.34
C ARG A 235 10.94 -34.01 -6.48
N GLY A 236 9.71 -34.48 -6.50
CA GLY A 236 9.32 -35.77 -5.95
C GLY A 236 10.10 -36.86 -6.67
N SER A 237 11.12 -37.36 -6.00
CA SER A 237 11.76 -38.63 -6.35
C SER A 237 10.70 -39.73 -6.30
N ALA A 238 10.42 -40.33 -7.45
CA ALA A 238 9.57 -41.50 -7.56
C ALA A 238 10.18 -42.66 -6.74
N GLY A 239 9.55 -42.97 -5.61
CA GLY A 239 9.87 -44.13 -4.78
C GLY A 239 8.67 -45.09 -4.76
N GLN A 240 8.85 -46.25 -5.41
CA GLN A 240 7.97 -47.41 -5.31
C GLN A 240 7.74 -47.85 -3.86
N ARG A 241 6.48 -48.20 -3.51
CA ARG A 241 6.04 -49.28 -2.58
C ARG A 241 4.50 -49.17 -2.45
N SER A 242 3.74 -50.10 -3.04
CA SER A 242 3.28 -51.38 -2.47
C SER A 242 2.21 -51.25 -1.37
N SER A 243 0.96 -51.49 -1.78
CA SER A 243 -0.15 -52.22 -1.13
C SER A 243 -0.02 -52.58 0.36
N THR A 244 -1.01 -52.20 1.19
CA THR A 244 -2.06 -53.10 1.73
C THR A 244 -3.09 -52.34 2.59
N ASP A 245 -4.32 -52.87 2.59
CA ASP A 245 -5.57 -52.46 3.25
C ASP A 245 -5.53 -52.12 4.76
N ILE A 246 -6.49 -51.30 5.23
CA ILE A 246 -7.61 -51.70 6.14
C ILE A 246 -8.47 -50.49 6.57
N ARG A 247 -9.77 -50.81 6.73
CA ARG A 247 -11.01 -50.08 7.06
C ARG A 247 -11.08 -49.11 8.26
N GLN A 248 -11.96 -48.13 8.04
CA GLN A 248 -13.08 -47.62 8.89
C GLN A 248 -12.90 -46.52 9.97
N ASN A 249 -13.65 -45.44 9.68
CA ASN A 249 -14.58 -44.67 10.52
C ASN A 249 -14.13 -43.43 11.32
N SER A 250 -14.65 -42.29 10.81
CA SER A 250 -15.43 -41.25 11.51
C SER A 250 -14.73 -40.36 12.54
N GLU A 251 -14.56 -39.07 12.22
CA GLU A 251 -15.45 -37.99 12.68
C GLU A 251 -15.00 -36.60 12.20
N LEU A 252 -16.01 -35.82 11.80
CA LEU A 252 -16.10 -34.39 11.52
C LEU A 252 -14.87 -33.50 11.80
N SER A 253 -14.22 -33.05 10.71
CA SER A 253 -13.48 -31.79 10.68
C SER A 253 -13.77 -31.05 9.38
N LEU A 254 -14.44 -29.90 9.52
CA LEU A 254 -14.56 -28.88 8.48
C LEU A 254 -13.19 -28.19 8.33
N GLU A 255 -12.26 -28.85 7.65
CA GLU A 255 -11.09 -28.20 7.07
C GLU A 255 -11.46 -27.75 5.65
N SER A 256 -11.53 -26.43 5.42
CA SER A 256 -11.52 -25.86 4.07
C SER A 256 -10.11 -25.97 3.48
N LYS A 257 -9.69 -27.20 3.13
CA LYS A 257 -8.57 -27.43 2.22
C LYS A 257 -9.01 -27.08 0.81
N ALA A 258 -8.92 -25.80 0.46
CA ALA A 258 -8.84 -25.37 -0.92
C ALA A 258 -7.48 -25.80 -1.47
N SER A 259 -7.42 -26.98 -2.08
CA SER A 259 -6.29 -27.40 -2.89
C SER A 259 -6.09 -26.40 -4.04
N PRO A 260 -4.87 -25.86 -4.26
CA PRO A 260 -4.62 -25.02 -5.40
C PRO A 260 -4.57 -25.91 -6.63
N LEU A 261 -5.68 -25.96 -7.37
CA LEU A 261 -5.68 -26.39 -8.76
C LEU A 261 -4.59 -25.60 -9.48
N ALA A 262 -3.72 -26.33 -10.18
CA ALA A 262 -2.59 -25.80 -10.91
C ALA A 262 -3.06 -24.86 -12.02
N ASP A 263 -3.33 -23.61 -11.64
CA ASP A 263 -3.67 -22.55 -12.55
C ASP A 263 -2.38 -22.10 -13.21
N GLY A 264 -2.20 -22.57 -14.45
CA GLY A 264 -1.11 -22.26 -15.37
C GLY A 264 -1.12 -20.81 -15.87
N GLY A 265 -1.87 -19.92 -15.21
CA GLY A 265 -1.78 -18.48 -15.42
C GLY A 265 -0.31 -18.05 -15.38
N SER A 266 0.11 -17.38 -16.45
CA SER A 266 1.50 -16.95 -16.62
C SER A 266 1.93 -16.15 -15.40
N SER A 267 3.21 -16.22 -15.03
CA SER A 267 3.76 -15.49 -13.88
C SER A 267 3.37 -14.00 -13.89
N TYR A 268 3.19 -13.44 -15.09
CA TYR A 268 2.70 -12.08 -15.32
C TYR A 268 1.26 -11.84 -14.85
N GLU A 269 0.31 -12.75 -15.09
CA GLU A 269 -1.09 -12.58 -14.67
C GLU A 269 -1.22 -12.57 -13.14
N LYS A 270 -0.44 -13.42 -12.46
CA LYS A 270 -0.37 -13.44 -10.99
C LYS A 270 0.22 -12.15 -10.45
N SER A 271 1.24 -11.59 -11.11
CA SER A 271 1.78 -10.28 -10.78
C SER A 271 0.74 -9.18 -10.99
N MET A 272 0.03 -9.15 -12.11
CA MET A 272 -1.01 -8.14 -12.39
C MET A 272 -2.16 -8.16 -11.37
N LYS A 273 -2.64 -9.33 -10.97
CA LYS A 273 -3.65 -9.45 -9.89
C LYS A 273 -3.13 -8.88 -8.56
N ARG A 274 -1.86 -9.14 -8.22
CA ARG A 274 -1.22 -8.56 -7.03
C ARG A 274 -1.10 -7.04 -7.13
N LEU A 275 -0.78 -6.49 -8.31
CA LEU A 275 -0.67 -5.04 -8.50
C LEU A 275 -2.00 -4.33 -8.30
N SER A 276 -3.10 -4.89 -8.83
CA SER A 276 -4.44 -4.37 -8.56
C SER A 276 -4.75 -4.40 -7.05
N GLN A 277 -4.41 -5.48 -6.36
CA GLN A 277 -4.56 -5.57 -4.90
C GLN A 277 -3.71 -4.51 -4.16
N MET A 278 -2.47 -4.26 -4.57
CA MET A 278 -1.60 -3.26 -3.94
C MET A 278 -2.19 -1.85 -4.00
N SER A 279 -2.82 -1.48 -5.12
CA SER A 279 -3.50 -0.18 -5.24
C SER A 279 -4.67 -0.05 -4.26
N LYS A 280 -5.44 -1.13 -4.06
CA LYS A 280 -6.53 -1.18 -3.07
C LYS A 280 -5.99 -1.07 -1.64
N ILE A 281 -4.94 -1.84 -1.32
CA ILE A 281 -4.30 -1.79 0.00
C ILE A 281 -3.79 -0.38 0.31
N VAL A 282 -3.14 0.28 -0.66
CA VAL A 282 -2.68 1.66 -0.52
C VAL A 282 -3.83 2.63 -0.30
N ALA A 283 -4.93 2.50 -1.05
CA ALA A 283 -6.12 3.32 -0.85
C ALA A 283 -6.72 3.15 0.56
N ILE A 284 -6.79 1.90 1.05
CA ILE A 284 -7.25 1.57 2.40
C ILE A 284 -6.32 2.20 3.44
N LEU A 285 -5.00 1.98 3.35
CA LEU A 285 -4.03 2.58 4.27
C LEU A 285 -4.06 4.11 4.25
N ARG A 286 -4.35 4.72 3.09
CA ARG A 286 -4.51 6.17 2.97
C ARG A 286 -5.76 6.67 3.68
N ASN A 287 -6.88 5.95 3.57
CA ASN A 287 -8.13 6.28 4.25
C ASN A 287 -7.99 6.19 5.77
N VAL A 288 -7.18 5.26 6.25
CA VAL A 288 -6.88 5.11 7.68
C VAL A 288 -6.08 6.29 8.24
N GLY A 289 -5.21 6.91 7.43
CA GLY A 289 -4.46 8.09 7.85
C GLY A 289 -3.38 7.85 8.91
N ILE A 290 -2.96 6.60 9.13
CA ILE A 290 -1.83 6.27 10.03
C ILE A 290 -0.49 6.75 9.45
N PHE A 291 -0.32 6.62 8.13
CA PHE A 291 0.93 6.99 7.45
C PHE A 291 0.82 8.38 6.86
N SER A 292 1.93 9.12 6.90
CA SER A 292 2.04 10.33 6.08
C SER A 292 1.94 9.95 4.59
N GLU A 293 1.44 10.89 3.77
CA GLU A 293 1.33 10.68 2.32
C GLU A 293 2.70 10.32 1.72
N THR A 294 3.77 10.94 2.20
CA THR A 294 5.15 10.65 1.82
C THR A 294 5.60 9.23 2.16
N GLU A 295 5.32 8.73 3.37
CA GLU A 295 5.67 7.36 3.75
C GLU A 295 4.90 6.34 2.92
N LEU A 296 3.62 6.61 2.66
CA LEU A 296 2.77 5.74 1.86
C LEU A 296 3.22 5.71 0.39
N CYS A 297 3.59 6.86 -0.18
CA CYS A 297 4.25 6.95 -1.48
C CYS A 297 5.51 6.10 -1.52
N LEU A 298 6.43 6.26 -0.56
CA LEU A 298 7.68 5.50 -0.53
C LEU A 298 7.45 3.99 -0.38
N LEU A 299 6.49 3.58 0.44
CA LEU A 299 6.12 2.17 0.63
C LEU A 299 5.57 1.57 -0.68
N TYR A 300 4.67 2.28 -1.36
CA TYR A 300 4.14 1.89 -2.66
C TYR A 300 5.25 1.78 -3.71
N LEU A 301 6.07 2.81 -3.87
CA LEU A 301 7.15 2.85 -4.84
C LEU A 301 8.18 1.73 -4.61
N ARG A 302 8.57 1.50 -3.35
CA ARG A 302 9.46 0.39 -2.97
C ARG A 302 8.88 -0.96 -3.34
N SER A 303 7.60 -1.17 -3.06
CA SER A 303 6.92 -2.43 -3.36
C SER A 303 6.81 -2.68 -4.87
N ARG A 304 6.51 -1.65 -5.67
CA ARG A 304 6.49 -1.73 -7.14
C ARG A 304 7.87 -2.04 -7.71
N TRP A 305 8.92 -1.42 -7.17
CA TRP A 305 10.30 -1.72 -7.57
C TRP A 305 10.71 -3.16 -7.25
N GLN A 306 10.35 -3.67 -6.07
CA GLN A 306 10.62 -5.07 -5.72
C GLN A 306 9.88 -6.05 -6.65
N ALA A 307 8.63 -5.75 -7.01
CA ALA A 307 7.87 -6.55 -7.98
C ALA A 307 8.53 -6.53 -9.38
N TRP A 308 9.06 -5.37 -9.80
CA TRP A 308 9.84 -5.28 -11.03
C TRP A 308 11.11 -6.13 -10.97
N LEU A 309 11.88 -6.05 -9.87
CA LEU A 309 13.09 -6.86 -9.73
C LEU A 309 12.82 -8.36 -9.88
N LEU A 310 11.71 -8.88 -9.35
CA LEU A 310 11.31 -10.27 -9.54
C LEU A 310 10.95 -10.59 -11.00
N THR A 311 10.33 -9.65 -11.69
CA THR A 311 9.98 -9.79 -13.11
C THR A 311 11.23 -9.73 -13.99
N ALA A 312 12.16 -8.84 -13.65
CA ALA A 312 13.46 -8.74 -14.29
C ALA A 312 14.29 -10.02 -14.05
N GLU A 313 14.29 -10.56 -12.83
CA GLU A 313 14.91 -11.84 -12.49
C GLU A 313 14.30 -12.97 -13.34
N SER A 314 12.97 -13.03 -13.51
CA SER A 314 12.33 -14.06 -14.35
C SER A 314 12.66 -13.89 -15.83
N LEU A 315 12.66 -12.67 -16.37
CA LEU A 315 13.12 -12.38 -17.74
C LEU A 315 14.59 -12.78 -17.92
N SER A 316 15.44 -12.50 -16.93
CA SER A 316 16.85 -12.91 -16.95
C SER A 316 17.04 -14.41 -16.80
N GLY A 317 16.16 -15.12 -16.09
CA GLY A 317 16.19 -16.58 -15.98
C GLY A 317 15.86 -17.28 -17.30
N HIS A 318 15.04 -16.66 -18.15
CA HIS A 318 14.87 -17.12 -19.52
C HIS A 318 16.18 -16.94 -20.29
N ALA A 319 16.86 -15.79 -20.16
CA ALA A 319 18.18 -15.60 -20.75
C ALA A 319 19.22 -16.57 -20.18
N SER A 320 19.21 -16.90 -18.88
CA SER A 320 20.11 -17.89 -18.31
C SER A 320 19.80 -19.29 -18.84
N SER A 321 18.53 -19.65 -19.10
CA SER A 321 18.19 -20.92 -19.77
C SER A 321 18.65 -20.97 -21.24
N PHE A 322 18.68 -19.82 -21.92
CA PHE A 322 19.32 -19.69 -23.24
C PHE A 322 20.83 -19.94 -23.17
N LEU A 323 21.48 -19.60 -22.04
CA LEU A 323 22.91 -19.77 -21.82
C LEU A 323 23.30 -21.12 -21.19
N ASP A 324 22.46 -21.69 -20.33
CA ASP A 324 22.70 -22.94 -19.61
C ASP A 324 22.51 -24.18 -20.51
N ASN A 325 21.81 -24.07 -21.65
CA ASN A 325 21.78 -25.12 -22.67
C ASN A 325 23.14 -25.36 -23.35
N ALA A 326 24.17 -24.55 -23.04
CA ALA A 326 25.54 -24.74 -23.49
C ALA A 326 26.42 -25.54 -22.49
N ASP A 327 25.98 -25.74 -21.24
CA ASP A 327 26.85 -26.17 -20.14
C ASP A 327 26.44 -27.52 -19.52
N SER A 328 26.02 -28.47 -20.37
CA SER A 328 25.90 -29.87 -19.96
C SER A 328 27.26 -30.59 -19.89
N LEU A 329 28.25 -30.04 -19.16
CA LEU A 329 29.44 -30.75 -18.65
C LEU A 329 30.34 -29.84 -17.78
N SER A 330 29.91 -29.46 -16.56
CA SER A 330 30.86 -29.40 -15.44
C SER A 330 30.22 -29.29 -14.06
N THR A 331 30.62 -30.21 -13.18
CA THR A 331 30.22 -30.38 -11.80
C THR A 331 30.97 -29.45 -10.82
N ARG A 332 30.23 -29.05 -9.77
CA ARG A 332 30.66 -28.77 -8.38
C ARG A 332 31.75 -27.70 -8.18
N ILE A 333 31.37 -26.60 -7.51
CA ILE A 333 31.84 -26.22 -6.15
C ILE A 333 30.92 -25.09 -5.66
N GLY A 334 30.39 -25.25 -4.45
CA GLY A 334 29.40 -24.34 -3.86
C GLY A 334 30.03 -23.22 -3.03
N SER A 335 29.24 -22.15 -2.83
CA SER A 335 29.30 -21.23 -1.68
C SER A 335 28.03 -20.38 -1.66
N PRO A 336 27.29 -20.28 -0.54
CA PRO A 336 26.11 -19.42 -0.44
C PRO A 336 26.51 -18.06 0.18
N SER A 337 26.37 -16.97 -0.58
CA SER A 337 26.42 -15.61 -0.02
C SER A 337 25.10 -14.90 -0.27
N LEU A 338 24.40 -14.55 0.82
CA LEU A 338 23.28 -13.61 0.82
C LEU A 338 23.80 -12.22 0.44
N GLY A 339 23.56 -11.84 -0.81
CA GLY A 339 23.76 -10.49 -1.32
C GLY A 339 22.85 -10.33 -2.51
N ILE A 340 22.24 -9.15 -2.66
CA ILE A 340 21.44 -8.79 -3.83
C ILE A 340 22.30 -9.04 -5.07
N ALA A 341 22.13 -10.19 -5.73
CA ALA A 341 22.86 -10.56 -6.91
C ALA A 341 22.36 -9.65 -8.04
N ALA A 342 23.03 -8.51 -8.19
CA ALA A 342 22.86 -7.68 -9.36
C ALA A 342 23.19 -8.51 -10.62
N PRO A 343 22.57 -8.22 -11.76
CA PRO A 343 22.75 -8.95 -13.02
C PRO A 343 24.19 -8.93 -13.61
N HIS A 344 25.17 -8.43 -12.87
CA HIS A 344 26.58 -8.39 -13.25
C HIS A 344 27.22 -9.78 -13.46
N SER A 345 26.64 -10.87 -12.94
CA SER A 345 27.17 -12.22 -13.16
C SER A 345 26.91 -12.78 -14.57
N LEU A 346 25.98 -12.20 -15.34
CA LEU A 346 25.69 -12.64 -16.72
C LEU A 346 26.86 -12.39 -17.66
N SER A 347 27.59 -11.27 -17.49
CA SER A 347 28.71 -10.91 -18.37
C SER A 347 29.91 -11.86 -18.25
N SER A 348 30.19 -12.37 -17.04
CA SER A 348 31.31 -13.30 -16.82
C SER A 348 31.04 -14.73 -17.30
N HIS A 349 29.77 -15.16 -17.36
CA HIS A 349 29.41 -16.50 -17.83
C HIS A 349 29.32 -16.60 -19.35
N LEU A 350 29.04 -15.50 -20.05
CA LEU A 350 28.99 -15.45 -21.51
C LEU A 350 30.34 -15.72 -22.23
N ARG A 351 31.47 -15.70 -21.50
CA ARG A 351 32.81 -15.81 -22.10
C ARG A 351 33.47 -17.19 -22.02
N ARG A 352 32.86 -18.20 -21.40
CA ARG A 352 33.42 -19.55 -21.27
C ARG A 352 32.34 -20.60 -21.54
N GLY A 353 32.47 -21.40 -22.60
CA GLY A 353 31.83 -22.73 -22.62
C GLY A 353 31.46 -23.32 -23.98
N SER A 354 30.97 -22.55 -24.94
CA SER A 354 30.49 -23.09 -26.23
C SER A 354 31.01 -22.28 -27.41
N ASP A 355 31.50 -22.97 -28.43
CA ASP A 355 32.05 -22.40 -29.69
C ASP A 355 31.04 -21.55 -30.49
N ARG A 356 29.78 -21.50 -30.05
CA ARG A 356 28.78 -20.56 -30.56
C ARG A 356 28.13 -19.83 -29.39
N GLY A 357 28.64 -18.64 -29.08
CA GLY A 357 27.93 -17.69 -28.23
C GLY A 357 26.55 -17.33 -28.80
N PRO A 358 25.68 -16.68 -28.01
CA PRO A 358 24.37 -16.25 -28.47
C PRO A 358 24.51 -15.37 -29.71
N SER A 359 23.62 -15.55 -30.69
CA SER A 359 23.66 -14.73 -31.88
C SER A 359 23.34 -13.27 -31.52
N SER A 360 23.96 -12.31 -32.22
CA SER A 360 23.67 -10.87 -32.01
C SER A 360 22.16 -10.57 -32.12
N SER A 361 21.46 -11.30 -32.99
CA SER A 361 20.02 -11.19 -33.19
C SER A 361 19.23 -11.64 -31.95
N GLU A 362 19.61 -12.74 -31.31
CA GLU A 362 18.99 -13.20 -30.05
C GLU A 362 19.21 -12.21 -28.91
N VAL A 363 20.41 -11.65 -28.79
CA VAL A 363 20.71 -10.62 -27.79
C VAL A 363 19.88 -9.37 -28.04
N ALA A 364 19.76 -8.92 -29.30
CA ALA A 364 18.93 -7.78 -29.66
C ALA A 364 17.44 -8.03 -29.36
N ALA A 365 16.92 -9.22 -29.66
CA ALA A 365 15.54 -9.60 -29.34
C ALA A 365 15.28 -9.63 -27.83
N TYR A 366 16.21 -10.19 -27.05
CA TYR A 366 16.16 -10.18 -25.59
C TYR A 366 16.14 -8.74 -25.04
N LEU A 367 17.08 -7.89 -25.48
CA LEU A 367 17.16 -6.51 -25.06
C LEU A 367 15.90 -5.73 -25.45
N THR A 368 15.34 -5.97 -26.63
CA THR A 368 14.09 -5.34 -27.07
C THR A 368 12.96 -5.65 -26.08
N ASN A 369 12.77 -6.93 -25.75
CA ASN A 369 11.74 -7.35 -24.79
C ASN A 369 12.00 -6.80 -23.38
N TYR A 370 13.26 -6.76 -22.94
CA TYR A 370 13.64 -6.26 -21.62
C TYR A 370 13.42 -4.75 -21.49
N ILE A 371 13.85 -3.98 -22.50
CA ILE A 371 13.67 -2.53 -22.56
C ILE A 371 12.18 -2.18 -22.62
N ASP A 372 11.41 -2.86 -23.46
CA ASP A 372 9.98 -2.63 -23.60
C ASP A 372 9.21 -2.93 -22.31
N SER A 373 9.55 -4.04 -21.65
CA SER A 373 8.97 -4.41 -20.35
C SER A 373 9.29 -3.39 -19.26
N PHE A 374 10.53 -2.88 -19.22
CA PHE A 374 10.95 -1.88 -18.23
C PHE A 374 10.20 -0.57 -18.40
N PHE A 375 10.13 -0.03 -19.61
CA PHE A 375 9.46 1.24 -19.84
C PHE A 375 7.94 1.12 -19.71
N SER A 376 7.36 0.01 -20.15
CA SER A 376 5.94 -0.28 -19.91
C SER A 376 5.62 -0.35 -18.41
N TRP A 377 6.48 -1.00 -17.63
CA TRP A 377 6.36 -1.01 -16.17
C TRP A 377 6.46 0.40 -15.58
N LEU A 378 7.44 1.21 -16.00
CA LEU A 378 7.64 2.55 -15.47
C LEU A 378 6.45 3.47 -15.78
N ALA A 379 5.89 3.39 -16.99
CA ALA A 379 4.70 4.13 -17.39
C ALA A 379 3.45 3.69 -16.62
N GLU A 380 3.30 2.39 -16.34
CA GLU A 380 2.20 1.87 -15.52
C GLU A 380 2.31 2.35 -14.07
N VAL A 381 3.52 2.34 -13.49
CA VAL A 381 3.76 2.85 -12.13
C VAL A 381 3.46 4.34 -12.05
N ASP A 382 3.87 5.13 -13.03
CA ASP A 382 3.55 6.56 -13.11
C ASP A 382 2.04 6.81 -13.11
N LEU A 383 1.30 6.10 -13.98
CA LEU A 383 -0.15 6.23 -14.09
C LEU A 383 -0.86 5.88 -12.78
N GLN A 384 -0.47 4.76 -12.15
CA GLN A 384 -1.05 4.32 -10.88
C GLN A 384 -0.66 5.26 -9.72
N TYR A 385 0.59 5.70 -9.66
CA TYR A 385 1.06 6.65 -8.68
C TYR A 385 0.27 7.96 -8.77
N ARG A 386 0.09 8.49 -9.98
CA ARG A 386 -0.75 9.67 -10.18
C ARG A 386 -2.20 9.44 -9.79
N ALA A 387 -2.78 8.30 -10.15
CA ALA A 387 -4.16 7.99 -9.78
C ALA A 387 -4.36 7.94 -8.25
N LEU A 388 -3.36 7.42 -7.52
CA LEU A 388 -3.41 7.28 -6.07
C LEU A 388 -3.10 8.59 -5.35
N PHE A 389 -2.15 9.40 -5.82
CA PHE A 389 -1.59 10.53 -5.06
C PHE A 389 -1.87 11.93 -5.64
N SER A 390 -2.40 12.08 -6.86
CA SER A 390 -2.58 13.41 -7.49
C SER A 390 -3.73 14.26 -6.93
N SER A 391 -4.57 13.72 -6.04
CA SER A 391 -5.87 14.32 -5.69
C SER A 391 -5.83 15.49 -4.70
N LYS A 392 -4.69 15.87 -4.11
CA LYS A 392 -4.67 16.91 -3.05
C LYS A 392 -3.68 18.07 -3.24
N SER A 393 -2.62 17.94 -4.04
CA SER A 393 -1.60 19.01 -4.13
C SER A 393 -1.90 20.13 -5.15
N ALA A 394 -2.87 19.93 -6.06
CA ALA A 394 -3.16 20.88 -7.13
C ALA A 394 -3.73 22.24 -6.68
N ILE A 395 -4.14 22.39 -5.40
CA ILE A 395 -4.73 23.63 -4.90
C ILE A 395 -3.66 24.68 -4.49
N HIS A 396 -2.42 24.26 -4.24
CA HIS A 396 -1.33 25.21 -4.02
C HIS A 396 -0.46 25.31 -5.27
N LYS A 397 -0.92 26.10 -6.25
CA LYS A 397 -0.02 26.66 -7.26
C LYS A 397 1.09 27.41 -6.52
N PRO A 398 2.37 27.00 -6.62
CA PRO A 398 3.46 27.77 -6.06
C PRO A 398 3.57 29.08 -6.86
N SER A 399 2.99 30.15 -6.32
CA SER A 399 2.99 31.50 -6.91
C SER A 399 4.37 32.19 -6.87
N GLY A 400 5.47 31.44 -6.79
CA GLY A 400 6.82 31.97 -6.68
C GLY A 400 7.72 31.51 -7.82
N ALA A 401 7.73 32.26 -8.93
CA ALA A 401 8.71 32.11 -10.00
C ALA A 401 10.11 32.46 -9.44
N GLY A 402 10.89 31.46 -9.02
CA GLY A 402 12.27 31.69 -8.58
C GLY A 402 12.79 30.74 -7.50
N ALA A 403 11.94 29.93 -6.88
CA ALA A 403 12.44 28.87 -5.99
C ALA A 403 13.11 27.80 -6.86
N ARG A 404 14.45 27.71 -6.76
CA ARG A 404 15.23 26.60 -7.33
C ARG A 404 14.54 25.28 -6.98
N PRO A 405 14.45 24.31 -7.92
CA PRO A 405 13.95 22.96 -7.65
C PRO A 405 14.92 22.26 -6.68
N GLY A 406 14.82 22.60 -5.40
CA GLY A 406 15.70 22.11 -4.36
C GLY A 406 15.11 20.84 -3.78
N LEU A 407 15.67 19.69 -4.18
CA LEU A 407 15.80 18.40 -3.47
C LEU A 407 14.60 17.78 -2.70
N GLY A 408 13.47 18.46 -2.52
CA GLY A 408 12.19 17.90 -2.11
C GLY A 408 11.41 17.43 -3.33
N GLY A 409 12.05 16.63 -4.17
CA GLY A 409 11.51 16.14 -5.44
C GLY A 409 10.33 15.20 -5.23
N ASP A 410 9.51 15.07 -6.26
CA ASP A 410 8.49 14.03 -6.34
C ASP A 410 9.15 12.67 -6.07
N PRO A 411 8.76 11.91 -5.02
CA PRO A 411 9.37 10.61 -4.69
C PRO A 411 9.39 9.64 -5.87
N PHE A 412 8.43 9.78 -6.79
CA PHE A 412 8.39 8.98 -7.99
C PHE A 412 9.48 9.37 -9.00
N ALA A 413 9.82 10.65 -9.14
CA ALA A 413 10.93 11.08 -9.97
C ALA A 413 12.27 10.52 -9.47
N ASP A 414 12.46 10.47 -8.15
CA ASP A 414 13.64 9.85 -7.54
C ASP A 414 13.71 8.34 -7.81
N LEU A 415 12.58 7.62 -7.71
CA LEU A 415 12.52 6.22 -8.09
C LEU A 415 12.81 6.03 -9.58
N ALA A 416 12.21 6.85 -10.45
CA ALA A 416 12.40 6.78 -11.89
C ALA A 416 13.88 6.99 -12.24
N LEU A 417 14.53 7.98 -11.63
CA LEU A 417 15.97 8.21 -11.80
C LEU A 417 16.80 7.01 -11.32
N PHE A 418 16.55 6.52 -10.10
CA PHE A 418 17.27 5.39 -9.51
C PHE A 418 17.11 4.10 -10.35
N SER A 419 15.88 3.77 -10.72
CA SER A 419 15.56 2.57 -11.51
C SER A 419 16.18 2.65 -12.90
N SER A 420 16.19 3.83 -13.50
CA SER A 420 16.81 4.08 -14.81
C SER A 420 18.34 3.92 -14.78
N GLN A 421 19.01 4.44 -13.74
CA GLN A 421 20.45 4.23 -13.56
C GLN A 421 20.78 2.74 -13.40
N ARG A 422 19.99 2.01 -12.60
CA ARG A 422 20.15 0.56 -12.42
C ARG A 422 19.91 -0.21 -13.72
N PHE A 423 18.88 0.15 -14.45
CA PHE A 423 18.57 -0.40 -15.75
C PHE A 423 19.70 -0.18 -16.75
N GLN A 424 20.20 1.06 -16.88
CA GLN A 424 21.34 1.38 -17.73
C GLN A 424 22.59 0.56 -17.36
N SER A 425 22.91 0.43 -16.06
CA SER A 425 24.05 -0.38 -15.62
C SER A 425 23.93 -1.87 -15.97
N SER A 426 22.70 -2.36 -16.21
CA SER A 426 22.43 -3.75 -16.59
C SER A 426 22.40 -3.93 -18.12
N VAL A 427 21.89 -2.94 -18.85
CA VAL A 427 21.71 -2.98 -20.31
C VAL A 427 22.99 -2.63 -21.06
N LEU A 428 23.78 -1.65 -20.58
CA LEU A 428 24.98 -1.19 -21.27
C LEU A 428 26.00 -2.32 -21.55
N PRO A 429 26.33 -3.22 -20.62
CA PRO A 429 27.25 -4.33 -20.93
C PRO A 429 26.70 -5.32 -21.97
N LEU A 430 25.38 -5.51 -22.02
CA LEU A 430 24.75 -6.43 -22.98
C LEU A 430 24.67 -5.82 -24.39
N LEU A 431 24.54 -4.50 -24.47
CA LEU A 431 24.60 -3.78 -25.74
C LEU A 431 25.96 -3.95 -26.45
N ASP A 432 27.03 -4.34 -25.75
CA ASP A 432 28.36 -4.55 -26.39
C ASP A 432 28.37 -5.85 -27.21
N LEU A 433 27.40 -6.72 -26.98
CA LEU A 433 27.24 -8.01 -27.68
C LEU A 433 26.35 -7.88 -28.92
N VAL A 434 25.63 -6.76 -29.08
CA VAL A 434 24.81 -6.51 -30.26
C VAL A 434 25.69 -5.89 -31.34
N THR A 435 26.10 -6.71 -32.29
CA THR A 435 26.95 -6.32 -33.42
C THR A 435 26.16 -5.97 -34.68
N GLU A 436 24.87 -6.33 -34.71
CA GLU A 436 24.03 -6.17 -35.89
C GLU A 436 23.35 -4.79 -35.89
N ALA A 437 23.56 -4.02 -36.97
CA ALA A 437 23.03 -2.66 -37.11
C ALA A 437 21.48 -2.62 -37.08
N SER A 438 20.82 -3.67 -37.59
CA SER A 438 19.36 -3.84 -37.56
C SER A 438 18.83 -3.91 -36.12
N GLY A 439 19.52 -4.65 -35.24
CA GLY A 439 19.19 -4.79 -33.83
C GLY A 439 19.35 -3.47 -33.07
N ILE A 440 20.46 -2.77 -33.29
CA ILE A 440 20.70 -1.46 -32.64
C ILE A 440 19.66 -0.43 -33.09
N SER A 441 19.34 -0.39 -34.39
CA SER A 441 18.32 0.51 -34.94
C SER A 441 16.95 0.26 -34.33
N SER A 442 16.56 -1.02 -34.18
CA SER A 442 15.29 -1.41 -33.55
C SER A 442 15.23 -0.98 -32.08
N LEU A 443 16.32 -1.19 -31.33
CA LEU A 443 16.44 -0.76 -29.93
C LEU A 443 16.36 0.77 -29.80
N GLN A 444 16.96 1.50 -30.73
CA GLN A 444 16.93 2.96 -30.72
C GLN A 444 15.52 3.51 -30.98
N VAL A 445 14.79 2.96 -31.95
CA VAL A 445 13.39 3.33 -32.21
C VAL A 445 12.52 3.05 -30.98
N LEU A 446 12.74 1.91 -30.31
CA LEU A 446 12.03 1.55 -29.08
C LEU A 446 12.30 2.56 -27.95
N VAL A 447 13.57 2.88 -27.69
CA VAL A 447 13.96 3.86 -26.66
C VAL A 447 13.40 5.25 -26.98
N ALA A 448 13.46 5.69 -28.23
CA ALA A 448 12.88 6.97 -28.65
C ALA A 448 11.35 7.02 -28.46
N THR A 449 10.66 5.91 -28.76
CA THR A 449 9.21 5.80 -28.57
C THR A 449 8.84 5.92 -27.09
N HIS A 450 9.53 5.18 -26.23
CA HIS A 450 9.31 5.24 -24.77
C HIS A 450 9.73 6.57 -24.17
N SER A 451 10.81 7.18 -24.65
CA SER A 451 11.21 8.54 -24.26
C SER A 451 10.08 9.55 -24.47
N ARG A 452 9.38 9.49 -25.61
CA ARG A 452 8.25 10.39 -25.90
C ARG A 452 7.04 10.13 -25.00
N VAL A 453 6.84 8.88 -24.57
CA VAL A 453 5.76 8.54 -23.63
C VAL A 453 6.09 9.09 -22.24
N LEU A 454 7.34 8.97 -21.81
CA LEU A 454 7.81 9.43 -20.50
C LEU A 454 8.03 10.95 -20.42
N SER A 455 8.36 11.61 -21.53
CA SER A 455 8.47 13.07 -21.55
C SER A 455 7.11 13.74 -21.31
N ARG A 456 6.00 13.12 -21.76
CA ARG A 456 4.64 13.54 -21.42
C ARG A 456 4.35 13.47 -19.92
N SER A 457 5.03 12.59 -19.20
CA SER A 457 4.96 12.48 -17.75
C SER A 457 6.05 13.30 -17.03
N GLY A 458 6.89 14.04 -17.75
CA GLY A 458 7.96 14.85 -17.16
C GLY A 458 9.15 14.02 -16.65
N ILE A 459 9.31 12.78 -17.12
CA ILE A 459 10.37 11.86 -16.70
C ILE A 459 11.36 11.69 -17.86
N ASP A 460 12.30 12.62 -18.02
CA ASP A 460 13.27 12.57 -19.13
C ASP A 460 14.66 12.05 -18.73
N PHE A 461 14.82 11.44 -17.55
CA PHE A 461 16.16 11.15 -17.01
C PHE A 461 16.87 9.95 -17.63
N ALA A 462 16.13 8.93 -18.08
CA ALA A 462 16.68 7.64 -18.50
C ALA A 462 17.07 7.60 -19.98
N ALA A 463 16.20 8.19 -20.79
CA ALA A 463 16.22 8.04 -22.22
C ALA A 463 17.41 8.73 -22.89
N PRO A 464 17.87 9.93 -22.48
CA PRO A 464 18.98 10.61 -23.14
C PRO A 464 20.28 9.82 -23.06
N ALA A 465 20.65 9.32 -21.88
CA ALA A 465 21.89 8.58 -21.69
C ALA A 465 21.86 7.22 -22.41
N LEU A 466 20.73 6.51 -22.39
CA LEU A 466 20.62 5.25 -23.13
C LEU A 466 20.59 5.48 -24.65
N ALA A 467 19.87 6.51 -25.12
CA ALA A 467 19.82 6.88 -26.52
C ALA A 467 21.19 7.33 -27.04
N GLN A 468 21.98 8.04 -26.21
CA GLN A 468 23.36 8.41 -26.54
C GLN A 468 24.23 7.16 -26.69
N SER A 469 24.22 6.24 -25.72
CA SER A 469 25.01 5.01 -25.82
C SER A 469 24.60 4.12 -27.00
N LEU A 470 23.30 4.00 -27.29
CA LEU A 470 22.79 3.29 -28.46
C LEU A 470 23.24 3.95 -29.77
N ARG A 471 23.28 5.28 -29.79
CA ARG A 471 23.73 6.06 -30.95
C ARG A 471 25.21 5.88 -31.21
N GLU A 472 26.05 6.03 -30.18
CA GLU A 472 27.50 5.83 -30.28
C GLU A 472 27.85 4.41 -30.77
N ARG A 473 27.15 3.40 -30.24
CA ARG A 473 27.36 2.01 -30.65
C ARG A 473 26.74 1.66 -31.99
N GLY A 474 25.57 2.22 -32.30
CA GLY A 474 24.95 2.09 -33.62
C GLY A 474 25.86 2.64 -34.69
N PHE A 475 26.43 3.82 -34.46
CA PHE A 475 27.44 4.40 -35.32
C PHE A 475 28.68 3.49 -35.47
N ALA A 476 29.28 3.04 -34.35
CA ALA A 476 30.44 2.14 -34.39
C ALA A 476 30.15 0.82 -35.12
N SER A 477 28.96 0.25 -34.94
CA SER A 477 28.52 -0.97 -35.61
C SER A 477 28.35 -0.77 -37.11
N VAL A 478 27.79 0.37 -37.53
CA VAL A 478 27.65 0.72 -38.95
C VAL A 478 29.03 0.90 -39.58
N VAL A 479 29.91 1.67 -38.96
CA VAL A 479 31.29 1.89 -39.44
C VAL A 479 32.01 0.56 -39.64
N ARG A 480 32.00 -0.30 -38.61
CA ARG A 480 32.62 -1.63 -38.71
C ARG A 480 31.99 -2.49 -39.80
N GLY A 481 30.67 -2.45 -39.97
CA GLY A 481 29.99 -3.18 -41.04
C GLY A 481 30.44 -2.76 -42.45
N VAL A 482 30.66 -1.46 -42.66
CA VAL A 482 31.25 -0.93 -43.90
C VAL A 482 32.69 -1.39 -44.07
N GLU A 483 33.52 -1.26 -43.02
CA GLU A 483 34.93 -1.66 -43.04
C GLU A 483 35.09 -3.16 -43.33
N GLU A 484 34.30 -4.02 -42.69
CA GLU A 484 34.32 -5.48 -42.91
C GLU A 484 33.86 -5.85 -44.32
N SER A 485 32.79 -5.21 -44.83
CA SER A 485 32.29 -5.44 -46.18
C SER A 485 33.28 -4.97 -47.25
N THR A 486 33.93 -3.84 -47.00
CA THR A 486 34.99 -3.28 -47.84
C THR A 486 36.22 -4.17 -47.82
N ALA A 487 36.68 -4.60 -46.64
CA ALA A 487 37.79 -5.51 -46.50
C ALA A 487 37.54 -6.84 -47.22
N LEU A 488 36.32 -7.39 -47.13
CA LEU A 488 35.92 -8.60 -47.85
C LEU A 488 35.92 -8.38 -49.38
N ALA A 489 35.40 -7.24 -49.85
CA ALA A 489 35.44 -6.88 -51.27
C ALA A 489 36.88 -6.74 -51.78
N CYS A 490 37.74 -6.03 -51.04
CA CYS A 490 39.16 -5.91 -51.35
C CYS A 490 39.87 -7.27 -51.34
N GLN A 491 39.55 -8.16 -50.39
CA GLN A 491 40.09 -9.51 -50.33
C GLN A 491 39.68 -10.33 -51.57
N LYS A 492 38.40 -10.28 -51.95
CA LYS A 492 37.90 -10.95 -53.17
C LYS A 492 38.59 -10.41 -54.43
N LEU A 493 38.80 -9.10 -54.54
CA LEU A 493 39.56 -8.50 -55.65
C LEU A 493 41.02 -8.99 -55.66
N ALA A 494 41.65 -9.11 -54.50
CA ALA A 494 43.01 -9.62 -54.38
C ALA A 494 43.12 -11.13 -54.68
N ASP A 495 42.10 -11.91 -54.32
CA ASP A 495 41.99 -13.32 -54.71
C ASP A 495 41.89 -13.46 -56.22
N LEU A 496 41.03 -12.66 -56.86
CA LEU A 496 40.88 -12.62 -58.31
C LEU A 496 42.16 -12.20 -59.03
N ALA A 497 42.89 -11.21 -58.50
CA ALA A 497 44.20 -10.84 -59.04
C ALA A 497 45.19 -12.03 -59.03
N ARG A 498 45.21 -12.78 -57.93
CA ARG A 498 46.09 -13.95 -57.79
C ARG A 498 45.68 -15.09 -58.70
N ASP A 499 44.39 -15.32 -58.88
CA ASP A 499 43.89 -16.36 -59.79
C ASP A 499 44.14 -15.99 -61.25
N TYR A 500 44.05 -14.70 -61.60
CA TYR A 500 44.45 -14.17 -62.90
C TYR A 500 45.92 -14.44 -63.23
N GLU A 501 46.82 -14.15 -62.29
CA GLU A 501 48.26 -14.42 -62.42
C GLU A 501 48.55 -15.93 -62.57
N ARG A 502 47.74 -16.80 -61.97
CA ARG A 502 47.93 -18.27 -62.00
C ARG A 502 47.40 -18.94 -63.27
N LEU A 503 46.26 -18.51 -63.78
CA LEU A 503 45.52 -19.21 -64.85
C LEU A 503 45.87 -18.72 -66.27
N GLY A 504 46.67 -17.65 -66.40
CA GLY A 504 47.06 -17.10 -67.69
C GLY A 504 45.92 -16.36 -68.37
N GLY A 505 45.73 -15.10 -67.97
CA GLY A 505 45.06 -14.05 -68.76
C GLY A 505 43.61 -14.32 -69.17
N GLU A 506 43.42 -15.05 -70.26
CA GLU A 506 42.11 -15.26 -70.90
C GLU A 506 41.20 -16.19 -70.08
N GLN A 507 41.71 -17.30 -69.52
CA GLN A 507 40.87 -18.25 -68.79
C GLN A 507 40.32 -17.68 -67.47
N ALA A 508 41.08 -16.79 -66.83
CA ALA A 508 40.65 -16.11 -65.62
C ALA A 508 39.57 -15.06 -65.92
N TRP A 509 39.67 -14.35 -67.05
CA TRP A 509 38.63 -13.43 -67.50
C TRP A 509 37.33 -14.16 -67.82
N ASP A 510 37.39 -15.32 -68.47
CA ASP A 510 36.20 -16.12 -68.73
C ASP A 510 35.59 -16.68 -67.45
N GLN A 511 36.40 -17.11 -66.47
CA GLN A 511 35.90 -17.53 -65.15
C GLN A 511 35.31 -16.37 -64.34
N LEU A 512 35.90 -15.17 -64.43
CA LEU A 512 35.37 -13.96 -63.81
C LEU A 512 34.05 -13.54 -64.48
N ALA A 513 34.03 -13.49 -65.82
CA ALA A 513 32.86 -13.13 -66.60
C ALA A 513 31.72 -14.14 -66.42
N THR A 514 32.02 -15.44 -66.29
CA THR A 514 31.00 -16.49 -66.05
C THR A 514 30.52 -16.55 -64.60
N SER A 515 31.37 -16.23 -63.62
CA SER A 515 30.95 -16.17 -62.21
C SER A 515 30.23 -14.87 -61.82
N THR A 516 30.39 -13.80 -62.61
CA THR A 516 29.81 -12.48 -62.31
C THR A 516 28.79 -11.94 -63.31
N ARG A 517 28.58 -12.57 -64.48
CA ARG A 517 27.48 -12.20 -65.40
C ARG A 517 26.17 -12.92 -65.04
N PRO A 518 25.06 -12.19 -64.85
CA PRO A 518 23.80 -12.61 -65.43
C PRO A 518 23.91 -12.43 -66.95
N SER A 519 23.31 -13.34 -67.73
CA SER A 519 23.28 -13.31 -69.19
C SER A 519 22.51 -12.10 -69.73
N LEU A 520 23.09 -10.92 -69.64
CA LEU A 520 22.61 -9.71 -70.27
C LEU A 520 23.49 -9.43 -71.48
N GLY A 521 22.88 -9.51 -72.66
CA GLY A 521 23.52 -9.21 -73.94
C GLY A 521 23.99 -7.77 -73.97
N LEU A 522 25.26 -7.57 -73.63
CA LEU A 522 25.98 -6.35 -74.00
C LEU A 522 26.19 -6.36 -75.52
N PRO A 523 26.06 -5.21 -76.20
CA PRO A 523 26.35 -5.11 -77.63
C PRO A 523 27.83 -5.46 -77.89
N ASP A 524 28.10 -6.19 -78.97
CA ASP A 524 29.41 -6.69 -79.46
C ASP A 524 30.43 -5.58 -79.79
N THR A 525 30.67 -4.67 -78.85
CA THR A 525 31.46 -3.43 -79.03
C THR A 525 32.92 -3.57 -78.62
N PHE A 526 33.42 -4.79 -78.38
CA PHE A 526 34.86 -5.05 -78.21
C PHE A 526 35.69 -4.82 -79.49
N SER A 527 35.12 -4.24 -80.55
CA SER A 527 35.86 -3.80 -81.74
C SER A 527 36.45 -2.38 -81.62
N VAL A 528 36.31 -1.70 -80.47
CA VAL A 528 37.00 -0.43 -80.23
C VAL A 528 38.49 -0.69 -80.02
N GLN A 529 39.33 -0.06 -80.86
CA GLN A 529 40.79 -0.19 -80.81
C GLN A 529 41.35 0.21 -79.43
N PRO A 530 42.40 -0.48 -78.93
CA PRO A 530 42.94 -0.31 -77.58
C PRO A 530 43.78 0.96 -77.37
N SER A 531 43.58 2.03 -78.14
CA SER A 531 44.39 3.26 -78.07
C SER A 531 43.81 4.34 -77.14
N ALA A 532 42.65 4.11 -76.52
CA ALA A 532 42.00 5.09 -75.65
C ALA A 532 42.57 4.99 -74.22
N GLU A 533 42.92 6.13 -73.63
CA GLU A 533 43.42 6.21 -72.24
C GLU A 533 42.46 5.49 -71.28
N PRO A 534 42.95 4.89 -70.17
CA PRO A 534 42.12 4.21 -69.17
C PRO A 534 40.97 5.06 -68.60
N VAL A 535 41.06 6.38 -68.72
CA VAL A 535 40.03 7.35 -68.33
C VAL A 535 38.84 7.32 -69.30
N GLU A 536 39.07 7.24 -70.62
CA GLU A 536 38.00 7.09 -71.61
C GLU A 536 37.34 5.71 -71.52
N PHE A 537 38.11 4.67 -71.13
CA PHE A 537 37.55 3.35 -70.84
C PHE A 537 36.53 3.42 -69.68
N LEU A 538 36.87 4.10 -68.57
CA LEU A 538 35.94 4.26 -67.45
C LEU A 538 34.75 5.17 -67.79
N ASP A 539 34.93 6.21 -68.61
CA ASP A 539 33.83 7.06 -69.09
C ASP A 539 32.87 6.35 -70.07
N CYS A 540 33.37 5.40 -70.88
CA CYS A 540 32.55 4.54 -71.73
C CYS A 540 31.70 3.55 -70.92
N TYR A 541 32.18 3.13 -69.75
CA TYR A 541 31.45 2.29 -68.80
C TYR A 541 30.76 3.13 -67.73
N ARG A 542 29.92 4.11 -68.16
CA ARG A 542 28.78 4.57 -67.34
C ARG A 542 27.81 3.41 -67.13
N VAL A 543 28.23 2.41 -66.36
CA VAL A 543 27.41 1.30 -65.92
C VAL A 543 26.36 1.93 -65.05
N SER A 544 25.10 1.86 -65.48
CA SER A 544 24.01 2.33 -64.63
C SER A 544 24.10 1.61 -63.27
N PRO A 545 23.69 2.23 -62.17
CA PRO A 545 23.70 1.56 -60.86
C PRO A 545 23.02 0.17 -60.88
N VAL A 546 22.02 -0.01 -61.74
CA VAL A 546 21.34 -1.29 -62.00
C VAL A 546 22.26 -2.32 -62.68
N GLY A 547 23.17 -1.87 -63.54
CA GLY A 547 24.22 -2.70 -64.13
C GLY A 547 25.29 -3.14 -63.13
N LEU A 548 25.67 -2.29 -62.17
CA LEU A 548 26.63 -2.67 -61.12
C LEU A 548 26.07 -3.74 -60.18
N LEU A 549 24.76 -3.72 -59.92
CA LEU A 549 24.07 -4.73 -59.10
C LEU A 549 24.03 -6.13 -59.74
N GLN A 550 24.39 -6.26 -61.01
CA GLN A 550 24.47 -7.56 -61.68
C GLN A 550 25.70 -8.35 -61.26
N TYR A 551 26.72 -7.66 -60.77
CA TYR A 551 27.96 -8.27 -60.30
C TYR A 551 27.84 -8.60 -58.81
N PRO A 552 27.88 -9.88 -58.38
CA PRO A 552 27.58 -10.26 -56.99
C PRO A 552 28.44 -9.56 -55.93
N MET A 553 29.71 -9.27 -56.25
CA MET A 553 30.62 -8.56 -55.35
C MET A 553 30.20 -7.09 -55.15
N TRP A 554 29.96 -6.38 -56.26
CA TRP A 554 29.51 -4.99 -56.21
C TRP A 554 28.10 -4.87 -55.65
N ALA A 555 27.23 -5.83 -55.94
CA ALA A 555 25.91 -5.94 -55.33
C ALA A 555 26.00 -6.10 -53.81
N GLN A 556 26.89 -6.97 -53.31
CA GLN A 556 27.10 -7.16 -51.88
C GLN A 556 27.65 -5.89 -51.22
N LEU A 557 28.62 -5.23 -51.85
CA LEU A 557 29.18 -3.97 -51.37
C LEU A 557 28.13 -2.85 -51.36
N LEU A 558 27.41 -2.63 -52.46
CA LEU A 558 26.32 -1.65 -52.55
C LEU A 558 25.19 -1.96 -51.57
N HIS A 559 24.89 -3.24 -51.34
CA HIS A 559 23.91 -3.64 -50.33
C HIS A 559 24.37 -3.25 -48.93
N SER A 560 25.63 -3.53 -48.57
CA SER A 560 26.20 -3.13 -47.29
C SER A 560 26.18 -1.61 -47.10
N PHE A 561 26.55 -0.84 -48.12
CA PHE A 561 26.46 0.62 -48.09
C PHE A 561 25.02 1.10 -47.92
N ARG A 562 24.06 0.50 -48.63
CA ARG A 562 22.64 0.85 -48.51
C ARG A 562 22.09 0.53 -47.12
N GLU A 563 22.43 -0.62 -46.56
CA GLU A 563 22.04 -0.99 -45.19
C GLU A 563 22.63 -0.02 -44.17
N CYS A 564 23.88 0.40 -44.36
CA CYS A 564 24.54 1.41 -43.53
C CYS A 564 23.83 2.76 -43.63
N LEU A 565 23.57 3.26 -44.84
CA LEU A 565 22.81 4.50 -45.06
C LEU A 565 21.40 4.43 -44.46
N HIS A 566 20.75 3.27 -44.52
CA HIS A 566 19.45 3.08 -43.91
C HIS A 566 19.51 3.10 -42.37
N ALA A 567 20.47 2.39 -41.76
CA ALA A 567 20.70 2.42 -40.32
C ALA A 567 21.04 3.84 -39.82
N LEU A 568 21.83 4.58 -40.60
CA LEU A 568 22.18 5.97 -40.29
C LEU A 568 21.00 6.91 -40.41
N ARG A 569 20.17 6.74 -41.43
CA ARG A 569 18.91 7.49 -41.52
C ARG A 569 18.04 7.25 -40.30
N ILE A 570 17.96 6.00 -39.80
CA ILE A 570 17.22 5.69 -38.57
C ILE A 570 17.88 6.38 -37.36
N LEU A 571 19.21 6.33 -37.24
CA LEU A 571 19.97 6.98 -36.18
C LEU A 571 19.70 8.50 -36.13
N VAL A 572 19.68 9.16 -37.29
CA VAL A 572 19.40 10.61 -37.43
C VAL A 572 17.93 10.92 -37.11
N LEU A 573 16.98 10.13 -37.63
CA LEU A 573 15.57 10.34 -37.33
C LEU A 573 15.25 10.15 -35.84
N ALA A 574 15.97 9.24 -35.19
CA ALA A 574 15.86 9.04 -33.75
C ALA A 574 16.52 10.18 -32.95
N SER A 575 17.60 10.82 -33.43
CA SER A 575 18.18 11.99 -32.75
C SER A 575 17.26 13.21 -32.79
N ASP A 576 16.61 13.48 -33.92
CA ASP A 576 15.67 14.61 -34.04
C ASP A 576 14.44 14.45 -33.14
N SER A 577 14.08 13.20 -32.83
CA SER A 577 12.90 12.91 -32.02
C SER A 577 13.05 13.19 -30.54
N ALA A 578 14.27 13.21 -30.02
CA ALA A 578 14.53 13.15 -28.59
C ALA A 578 14.37 14.51 -27.90
N ASN A 579 14.59 15.63 -28.61
CA ASN A 579 14.36 16.95 -28.03
C ASN A 579 14.30 18.04 -29.11
N PRO A 580 13.11 18.59 -29.43
CA PRO A 580 12.97 19.65 -30.44
C PRO A 580 13.44 21.03 -29.94
N ALA A 581 13.72 21.18 -28.65
CA ALA A 581 14.03 22.46 -28.01
C ALA A 581 15.54 22.73 -27.81
N SER A 582 16.41 21.74 -28.03
CA SER A 582 17.86 21.87 -27.95
C SER A 582 18.49 21.93 -29.34
N ASP A 583 19.75 22.37 -29.45
CA ASP A 583 20.58 22.38 -30.68
C ASP A 583 20.84 20.96 -31.30
N SER A 584 19.95 20.00 -31.09
CA SER A 584 20.02 18.60 -31.52
C SER A 584 20.11 18.43 -33.04
N ALA A 585 19.62 19.40 -33.82
CA ALA A 585 19.79 19.45 -35.26
C ALA A 585 21.29 19.44 -35.67
N ASN A 586 22.15 20.05 -34.86
CA ASN A 586 23.59 20.04 -35.12
C ASN A 586 24.23 18.66 -34.86
N GLU A 587 23.72 17.88 -33.91
CA GLU A 587 24.24 16.54 -33.64
C GLU A 587 23.98 15.56 -34.78
N GLY A 588 22.77 15.62 -35.39
CA GLY A 588 22.44 14.82 -36.56
C GLY A 588 23.34 15.13 -37.75
N LEU A 589 23.63 16.42 -37.97
CA LEU A 589 24.56 16.87 -39.01
C LEU A 589 26.00 16.44 -38.75
N VAL A 590 26.46 16.49 -37.49
CA VAL A 590 27.80 15.99 -37.12
C VAL A 590 27.91 14.50 -37.39
N LEU A 591 26.91 13.70 -37.02
CA LEU A 591 26.89 12.27 -37.34
C LEU A 591 26.94 12.01 -38.84
N LEU A 592 26.11 12.71 -39.63
CA LEU A 592 26.13 12.59 -41.09
C LEU A 592 27.50 12.95 -41.68
N SER A 593 28.17 13.99 -41.15
CA SER A 593 29.51 14.37 -41.59
C SER A 593 30.55 13.30 -41.26
N MET A 594 30.50 12.71 -40.07
CA MET A 594 31.43 11.64 -39.66
C MET A 594 31.25 10.39 -40.53
N VAL A 595 30.00 10.03 -40.84
CA VAL A 595 29.71 8.95 -41.78
C VAL A 595 30.30 9.25 -43.15
N SER A 596 30.06 10.45 -43.68
CA SER A 596 30.49 10.82 -45.03
C SER A 596 32.00 10.62 -45.18
N VAL A 597 32.77 11.00 -44.15
CA VAL A 597 34.23 10.79 -44.12
C VAL A 597 34.61 9.30 -44.12
N VAL A 598 33.91 8.47 -43.34
CA VAL A 598 34.16 7.01 -43.32
C VAL A 598 33.81 6.39 -44.68
N LEU A 599 32.65 6.72 -45.24
CA LEU A 599 32.22 6.23 -46.56
C LEU A 599 33.21 6.64 -47.65
N GLU A 600 33.65 7.89 -47.65
CA GLU A 600 34.66 8.39 -48.58
C GLU A 600 35.98 7.61 -48.46
N SER A 601 36.47 7.38 -47.23
CA SER A 601 37.71 6.63 -47.01
C SER A 601 37.64 5.18 -47.49
N GLU A 602 36.52 4.48 -47.27
CA GLU A 602 36.34 3.08 -47.68
C GLU A 602 36.08 2.97 -49.20
N LEU A 603 35.41 3.96 -49.81
CA LEU A 603 35.30 4.07 -51.26
C LEU A 603 36.67 4.30 -51.92
N ILE A 604 37.50 5.18 -51.37
CA ILE A 604 38.89 5.37 -51.85
C ILE A 604 39.68 4.06 -51.74
N ARG A 605 39.49 3.30 -50.65
CA ARG A 605 40.16 2.02 -50.43
C ARG A 605 39.75 0.96 -51.46
N THR A 606 38.45 0.82 -51.73
CA THR A 606 37.94 -0.08 -52.78
C THR A 606 38.40 0.34 -54.17
N ALA A 607 38.36 1.63 -54.50
CA ALA A 607 38.83 2.16 -55.78
C ALA A 607 40.34 1.90 -55.97
N THR A 608 41.14 2.05 -54.91
CA THR A 608 42.59 1.77 -54.95
C THR A 608 42.86 0.27 -55.16
N ALA A 609 42.10 -0.60 -54.50
CA ALA A 609 42.19 -2.04 -54.72
C ALA A 609 41.84 -2.42 -56.17
N LEU A 610 40.77 -1.83 -56.72
CA LEU A 610 40.37 -2.03 -58.11
C LEU A 610 41.43 -1.51 -59.10
N ALA A 611 41.99 -0.33 -58.88
CA ALA A 611 43.07 0.22 -59.71
C ALA A 611 44.30 -0.69 -59.71
N SER A 612 44.66 -1.26 -58.55
CA SER A 612 45.76 -2.21 -58.44
C SER A 612 45.49 -3.52 -59.20
N LEU A 613 44.24 -3.97 -59.24
CA LEU A 613 43.83 -5.12 -60.05
C LEU A 613 43.95 -4.80 -61.54
N CYS A 614 43.45 -3.64 -61.98
CA CYS A 614 43.55 -3.21 -63.38
C CYS A 614 44.99 -3.09 -63.86
N GLN A 615 45.89 -2.49 -63.06
CA GLN A 615 47.31 -2.38 -63.40
C GLN A 615 47.99 -3.75 -63.56
N ARG A 616 47.58 -4.76 -62.79
CA ARG A 616 48.10 -6.13 -62.93
C ARG A 616 47.53 -6.87 -64.13
N MET A 617 46.27 -6.61 -64.48
CA MET A 617 45.62 -7.26 -65.63
C MET A 617 46.08 -6.66 -66.97
N PHE A 618 46.43 -5.37 -66.98
CA PHE A 618 46.91 -4.67 -68.15
C PHE A 618 48.29 -4.08 -67.84
N PRO A 619 49.32 -4.92 -67.67
CA PRO A 619 50.68 -4.41 -67.51
C PRO A 619 51.01 -3.61 -68.77
N ASP A 620 51.48 -2.38 -68.60
CA ASP A 620 51.85 -1.48 -69.70
C ASP A 620 52.67 -2.28 -70.72
N SER A 621 52.08 -2.54 -71.89
CA SER A 621 52.75 -3.29 -72.93
C SER A 621 53.89 -2.42 -73.44
N ASP A 622 55.10 -2.72 -72.97
CA ASP A 622 56.34 -2.05 -73.34
C ASP A 622 56.39 -1.74 -74.84
N GLY A 623 56.42 -0.46 -75.20
CA GLY A 623 56.88 -0.08 -76.53
C GLY A 623 56.53 1.30 -77.09
N SER A 624 55.46 1.98 -76.64
CA SER A 624 55.11 3.29 -77.20
C SER A 624 54.94 4.35 -76.12
N GLN A 625 55.65 5.47 -76.28
CA GLN A 625 55.63 6.66 -75.43
C GLN A 625 54.20 7.13 -75.12
N SER A 626 53.62 6.63 -74.04
CA SER A 626 52.38 7.13 -73.44
C SER A 626 52.71 7.77 -72.08
N PRO A 627 51.85 8.68 -71.57
CA PRO A 627 52.20 9.51 -70.42
C PRO A 627 52.41 8.66 -69.15
N PRO A 628 53.24 9.13 -68.20
CA PRO A 628 53.68 8.33 -67.07
C PRO A 628 52.49 7.84 -66.23
N ALA A 629 52.45 6.55 -65.92
CA ALA A 629 51.42 5.84 -65.15
C ALA A 629 50.98 6.53 -63.84
N ALA A 630 51.83 7.39 -63.28
CA ALA A 630 51.49 8.27 -62.17
C ALA A 630 50.30 9.20 -62.48
N ILE A 631 50.25 9.80 -63.68
CA ILE A 631 49.19 10.73 -64.10
C ILE A 631 47.87 9.98 -64.32
N ALA A 632 47.91 8.76 -64.86
CA ALA A 632 46.72 7.93 -65.07
C ALA A 632 46.14 7.43 -63.72
N SER A 633 47.00 7.03 -62.79
CA SER A 633 46.60 6.69 -61.42
C SER A 633 46.03 7.90 -60.67
N GLU A 634 46.64 9.07 -60.82
CA GLU A 634 46.16 10.31 -60.21
C GLU A 634 44.84 10.78 -60.82
N ARG A 635 44.65 10.64 -62.13
CA ARG A 635 43.36 10.90 -62.82
C ARG A 635 42.29 9.89 -62.44
N ALA A 636 42.60 8.61 -62.29
CA ALA A 636 41.65 7.60 -61.83
C ALA A 636 41.26 7.81 -60.36
N GLN A 637 42.22 8.19 -59.50
CA GLN A 637 41.94 8.61 -58.13
C GLN A 637 41.10 9.90 -58.10
N GLN A 638 41.36 10.86 -58.98
CA GLN A 638 40.59 12.09 -59.09
C GLN A 638 39.18 11.84 -59.63
N ALA A 639 39.01 10.99 -60.64
CA ALA A 639 37.69 10.61 -61.17
C ALA A 639 36.88 9.77 -60.17
N ALA A 640 37.55 8.91 -59.40
CA ALA A 640 36.92 8.20 -58.28
C ALA A 640 36.50 9.17 -57.17
N ARG A 641 37.33 10.18 -56.84
CA ARG A 641 36.95 11.27 -55.93
C ARG A 641 35.77 12.07 -56.45
N ASP A 642 35.81 12.50 -57.72
CA ASP A 642 34.75 13.30 -58.33
C ASP A 642 33.43 12.51 -58.44
N SER A 643 33.50 11.20 -58.70
CA SER A 643 32.33 10.30 -58.68
C SER A 643 31.82 10.02 -57.26
N CYS A 644 32.70 9.96 -56.26
CA CYS A 644 32.31 9.88 -54.85
C CYS A 644 31.68 11.18 -54.34
N VAL A 645 32.12 12.34 -54.85
CA VAL A 645 31.50 13.65 -54.54
C VAL A 645 30.12 13.78 -55.19
N ALA A 646 29.90 13.12 -56.33
CA ALA A 646 28.62 13.12 -57.03
C ALA A 646 27.58 12.11 -56.47
N PHE A 647 28.02 11.07 -55.77
CA PHE A 647 27.19 10.05 -55.12
C PHE A 647 26.82 10.48 -53.69
#